data_AF-A0AA46DFN2-F1
#
_entry.id   AF-A0AA46DFN2-F1
#
_cell.length_a   1.000
_cell.length_b   1.000
_cell.length_c   1.000
_cell.angle_alpha   90.00
_cell.angle_beta   90.00
_cell.angle_gamma   90.00
#
_symmetry.space_group_name_H-M   'P 1'
#
loop_
_entity.id
_entity.type
_entity.pdbx_description
1 polymer ?
#
loop_
_entity_poly.entity_id
_entity_poly.type
_entity_poly.pdbx_seq_one_letter_code
_entity_poly.pdbx_strand_id
1 'polypeptide(L)'
;MRRFIGNDREQFFNWLHGQGWSTSGTPLKRAMDDVGQYYSWTDARGPWGNTPGTNDTSAQLECRKAYHILMTDGYANETGGARATARQGDFDNSNGPVITGPGGASYQYTPSRPYQASGGGTLADLAMYYWNRDLNPNLANRVRPDASNPAFWQHMVNFTVGLGVGGTLAYPDDLARIQAGTLNWPTVQNNHATTVDDLWHAAVNSRGRYLSARDPAEFASALTSILEEIAEREASEGGVAAAAATLQAGNRKYVPTYRTGSWTGNLTAYELDANGQQLEKLWDAESSLPAAASRNIFIGTRATTGAKAVAFTWDAMSTEMKAEMGANAVAAWVNHLRGDTSLEGTTQGGITLRRRMARLGDIVNSQPTYVGGLVDMQYQYLPEGTAGRESYRAFVNAKRSRTGVIFVGANDGMLHGFRDTDGREVFAFIPRALLSSLPSLASSSYTHRYFVDGQQTESDAYLNGSWRNVLVGSTGAGARAVYALDVTNPTSMNAGSVLWEFDSTIDPELGHVMAPIEVGRMKNGEWAAVFGNGPDSASGLARLFIVNLRTGELIRSIQAGNATNNGLGGVRLIRDANQVVIGAYAGDLQGNVWKFDLTSTTSAQWRVAFSGAPLFTATDSGGAPQPIMATPQVISHPRGGYMVLVGTGKLYEEGDQTNAQQQSLYGLWDQQILVQSGENWVWSSAERITTRSSIVDHSIDADTISGSGDSTYYTVTTTPLDWTTHRGWSLPLTIVAGQRNLLSPQFLFGYALFETMAPSAEGTVNPCEDANSGVGYNLVLNPLTGAMPTIPIFDTNGDGVIDSRDTVAAGAQTTWDGRDVVLRERPNPCPSGDCGDNPSPCPPGTKQAVLAGASAGNISTCIPIPPPQRWWWRQLFE
;
A
#
# COMPACT_ATOMS: atom_id res chain seq x y z
N MET A 1 -9.27 -11.35 20.79
CA MET A 1 -10.23 -11.54 21.90
C MET A 1 -10.55 -13.02 22.18
N ARG A 2 -10.56 -13.44 23.46
CA ARG A 2 -11.06 -14.77 23.89
C ARG A 2 -12.59 -14.76 23.93
N ARG A 3 -13.24 -15.82 23.47
CA ARG A 3 -14.72 -15.94 23.50
C ARG A 3 -15.19 -16.17 24.94
N PHE A 4 -16.16 -15.37 25.41
CA PHE A 4 -16.79 -15.53 26.73
C PHE A 4 -17.87 -16.62 26.70
N ILE A 5 -17.45 -17.88 26.72
CA ILE A 5 -18.30 -19.08 26.59
C ILE A 5 -17.88 -20.18 27.56
N GLY A 6 -18.73 -21.19 27.76
CA GLY A 6 -18.42 -22.37 28.56
C GLY A 6 -18.22 -22.07 30.05
N ASN A 7 -17.26 -22.77 30.67
CA ASN A 7 -17.05 -22.75 32.12
C ASN A 7 -16.68 -21.37 32.68
N ASP A 8 -15.91 -20.54 31.94
CA ASP A 8 -15.56 -19.19 32.39
C ASP A 8 -16.81 -18.29 32.52
N ARG A 9 -17.74 -18.42 31.56
CA ARG A 9 -19.01 -17.71 31.57
C ARG A 9 -19.87 -18.15 32.74
N GLU A 10 -19.97 -19.45 32.97
CA GLU A 10 -20.72 -20.00 34.10
C GLU A 10 -20.14 -19.54 35.43
N GLN A 11 -18.81 -19.59 35.60
CA GLN A 11 -18.14 -19.13 36.81
C GLN A 11 -18.33 -17.64 37.05
N PHE A 12 -18.25 -16.80 36.01
CA PHE A 12 -18.51 -15.37 36.13
C PHE A 12 -19.95 -15.10 36.58
N PHE A 13 -20.95 -15.71 35.95
CA PHE A 13 -22.35 -15.50 36.33
C PHE A 13 -22.67 -16.09 37.70
N ASN A 14 -22.10 -17.24 38.06
CA ASN A 14 -22.25 -17.81 39.40
C ASN A 14 -21.61 -16.91 40.47
N TRP A 15 -20.44 -16.32 40.18
CA TRP A 15 -19.83 -15.32 41.05
C TRP A 15 -20.72 -14.08 41.16
N LEU A 16 -21.14 -13.50 40.03
CA LEU A 16 -21.94 -12.28 39.95
C LEU A 16 -23.28 -12.41 40.69
N HIS A 17 -24.00 -13.51 40.47
CA HIS A 17 -25.28 -13.78 41.13
C HIS A 17 -25.14 -14.33 42.54
N GLY A 18 -23.96 -14.86 42.89
CA GLY A 18 -23.63 -15.36 44.22
C GLY A 18 -23.09 -14.30 45.19
N GLN A 19 -22.75 -13.10 44.71
CA GLN A 19 -22.33 -11.99 45.58
C GLN A 19 -23.51 -11.42 46.37
N GLY A 20 -23.37 -11.36 47.70
CA GLY A 20 -24.25 -10.56 48.55
C GLY A 20 -23.85 -9.09 48.49
N TRP A 21 -24.52 -8.30 47.65
CA TRP A 21 -24.24 -6.87 47.51
C TRP A 21 -24.63 -6.11 48.78
N SER A 22 -23.65 -5.69 49.58
CA SER A 22 -23.87 -4.71 50.65
C SER A 22 -24.02 -3.30 50.04
N THR A 23 -24.97 -2.50 50.50
CA THR A 23 -25.16 -1.10 50.08
C THR A 23 -24.01 -0.24 50.63
N SER A 24 -22.86 -0.26 49.96
CA SER A 24 -21.61 0.33 50.43
C SER A 24 -20.96 1.20 49.32
N GLY A 25 -21.68 2.21 48.85
CA GLY A 25 -21.18 3.24 47.93
C GLY A 25 -20.80 2.77 46.50
N THR A 26 -20.25 3.70 45.72
CA THR A 26 -19.87 3.60 44.30
C THR A 26 -18.37 3.99 44.18
N PRO A 27 -17.43 3.09 44.53
CA PRO A 27 -16.00 3.40 44.65
C PRO A 27 -15.26 3.34 43.30
N LEU A 28 -15.53 4.32 42.43
CA LEU A 28 -15.03 4.34 41.05
C LEU A 28 -13.52 4.48 40.94
N LYS A 29 -12.88 5.35 41.74
CA LYS A 29 -11.42 5.52 41.72
C LYS A 29 -10.72 4.26 42.18
N ARG A 30 -11.25 3.58 43.20
CA ARG A 30 -10.68 2.31 43.66
C ARG A 30 -10.82 1.20 42.61
N ALA A 31 -11.96 1.12 41.93
CA ALA A 31 -12.17 0.15 40.87
C ALA A 31 -11.18 0.34 39.71
N MET A 32 -10.98 1.57 39.25
CA MET A 32 -10.00 1.88 38.22
C MET A 32 -8.55 1.66 38.69
N ASP A 33 -8.23 2.00 39.95
CA ASP A 33 -6.90 1.78 40.52
C ASP A 33 -6.52 0.29 40.61
N ASP A 34 -7.50 -0.57 40.89
CA ASP A 34 -7.28 -2.02 40.95
C ASP A 34 -6.96 -2.59 39.56
N VAL A 35 -7.64 -2.10 38.51
CA VAL A 35 -7.36 -2.49 37.11
C VAL A 35 -6.03 -1.93 36.63
N GLY A 36 -5.73 -0.66 36.91
CA GLY A 36 -4.45 -0.06 36.56
C GLY A 36 -3.27 -0.77 37.21
N GLN A 37 -3.39 -1.18 38.48
CA GLN A 37 -2.38 -1.99 39.15
C GLN A 37 -2.22 -3.38 38.55
N TYR A 38 -3.31 -4.03 38.14
CA TYR A 38 -3.23 -5.28 37.39
C TYR A 38 -2.42 -5.07 36.11
N TYR A 39 -2.62 -3.96 35.40
CA TYR A 39 -1.83 -3.64 34.21
C TYR A 39 -0.34 -3.39 34.50
N SER A 40 0.01 -2.99 35.73
CA SER A 40 1.40 -2.81 36.16
C SER A 40 2.11 -4.09 36.63
N TRP A 41 1.48 -5.26 36.53
CA TRP A 41 2.13 -6.51 36.92
C TRP A 41 3.18 -6.94 35.89
N THR A 42 4.41 -7.16 36.37
CA THR A 42 5.54 -7.60 35.53
C THR A 42 5.80 -9.10 35.65
N ASP A 43 5.05 -9.82 36.49
CA ASP A 43 5.23 -11.27 36.69
C ASP A 43 4.56 -12.11 35.59
N ALA A 44 4.85 -13.41 35.56
CA ALA A 44 4.32 -14.36 34.58
C ALA A 44 2.77 -14.49 34.57
N ARG A 45 2.10 -14.06 35.65
CA ARG A 45 0.63 -14.05 35.75
C ARG A 45 0.03 -12.71 35.32
N GLY A 46 0.90 -11.75 35.01
CA GLY A 46 0.55 -10.42 34.56
C GLY A 46 -0.24 -10.41 33.23
N PRO A 47 -0.77 -9.25 32.86
CA PRO A 47 -1.63 -9.05 31.69
C PRO A 47 -0.89 -9.20 30.35
N TRP A 48 0.44 -9.22 30.39
CA TRP A 48 1.31 -9.17 29.20
C TRP A 48 1.67 -10.56 28.67
N GLY A 49 1.47 -11.63 29.46
CA GLY A 49 1.72 -13.01 29.00
C GLY A 49 0.79 -13.44 27.87
N ASN A 50 1.18 -14.42 27.07
CA ASN A 50 0.37 -14.91 25.96
C ASN A 50 -1.05 -15.29 26.44
N THR A 51 -1.15 -15.97 27.59
CA THR A 51 -2.42 -16.20 28.30
C THR A 51 -2.46 -15.51 29.68
N PRO A 52 -3.07 -14.30 29.79
CA PRO A 52 -3.16 -13.56 31.06
C PRO A 52 -3.77 -14.34 32.22
N GLY A 53 -3.25 -14.13 33.43
CA GLY A 53 -3.74 -14.77 34.66
C GLY A 53 -3.32 -16.23 34.84
N THR A 54 -2.62 -16.82 33.87
CA THR A 54 -1.96 -18.12 34.02
C THR A 54 -0.47 -17.91 34.33
N ASN A 55 0.19 -18.87 34.99
CA ASN A 55 1.63 -18.76 35.27
C ASN A 55 2.46 -19.09 34.02
N ASP A 56 2.25 -18.32 32.96
CA ASP A 56 2.82 -18.51 31.62
C ASP A 56 4.24 -17.93 31.56
N THR A 57 5.23 -18.78 31.37
CA THR A 57 6.65 -18.39 31.31
C THR A 57 7.12 -18.08 29.88
N SER A 58 6.23 -18.05 28.89
CA SER A 58 6.57 -17.62 27.53
C SER A 58 6.89 -16.12 27.49
N ALA A 59 7.49 -15.67 26.39
CA ALA A 59 7.77 -14.25 26.18
C ALA A 59 6.48 -13.42 26.28
N GLN A 60 6.53 -12.35 27.06
CA GLN A 60 5.42 -11.41 27.20
C GLN A 60 5.28 -10.55 25.94
N LEU A 61 4.04 -10.18 25.60
CA LEU A 61 3.71 -9.42 24.41
C LEU A 61 3.89 -7.92 24.63
N GLU A 62 5.00 -7.39 24.13
CA GLU A 62 5.43 -5.98 24.26
C GLU A 62 4.52 -4.97 23.53
N CYS A 63 3.80 -5.38 22.50
CA CYS A 63 2.85 -4.55 21.73
C CYS A 63 1.42 -4.52 22.26
N ARG A 64 1.09 -5.38 23.24
CA ARG A 64 -0.30 -5.58 23.65
C ARG A 64 -0.93 -4.28 24.16
N LYS A 65 -2.15 -3.99 23.73
CA LYS A 65 -2.94 -2.85 24.22
C LYS A 65 -3.76 -3.26 25.45
N ALA A 66 -3.96 -2.30 26.36
CA ALA A 66 -4.72 -2.52 27.60
C ALA A 66 -5.91 -1.54 27.69
N TYR A 67 -7.11 -2.11 27.81
CA TYR A 67 -8.36 -1.37 27.82
C TYR A 67 -9.16 -1.66 29.08
N HIS A 68 -9.79 -0.62 29.63
CA HIS A 68 -10.68 -0.71 30.79
C HIS A 68 -12.05 -0.14 30.43
N ILE A 69 -13.12 -0.92 30.65
CA ILE A 69 -14.51 -0.46 30.49
C ILE A 69 -15.12 -0.28 31.87
N LEU A 70 -15.32 0.97 32.30
CA LEU A 70 -15.93 1.32 33.57
C LEU A 70 -17.41 1.63 33.36
N MET A 71 -18.28 0.93 34.09
CA MET A 71 -19.73 1.14 34.04
C MET A 71 -20.25 1.54 35.41
N THR A 72 -21.16 2.52 35.46
CA THR A 72 -21.66 3.05 36.74
C THR A 72 -23.00 3.76 36.61
N ASP A 73 -23.74 3.80 37.72
CA ASP A 73 -24.89 4.68 37.97
C ASP A 73 -24.51 6.17 38.14
N GLY A 74 -23.24 6.53 37.98
CA GLY A 74 -22.79 7.89 37.66
C GLY A 74 -22.32 8.74 38.83
N TYR A 75 -22.95 8.62 40.00
CA TYR A 75 -22.65 9.49 41.14
C TYR A 75 -21.64 8.85 42.10
N ALA A 76 -20.36 9.10 41.85
CA ALA A 76 -19.29 8.65 42.76
C ALA A 76 -19.50 9.25 44.17
N ASN A 77 -19.47 8.37 45.18
CA ASN A 77 -19.78 8.75 46.57
C ASN A 77 -18.72 8.24 47.56
N GLU A 78 -17.53 7.91 47.05
CA GLU A 78 -16.44 7.34 47.84
C GLU A 78 -15.73 8.37 48.72
N THR A 79 -15.36 7.93 49.93
CA THR A 79 -14.52 8.69 50.87
C THR A 79 -13.02 8.35 50.74
N GLY A 80 -12.66 7.36 49.93
CA GLY A 80 -11.28 6.93 49.67
C GLY A 80 -10.82 7.20 48.22
N GLY A 81 -9.56 7.56 48.03
CA GLY A 81 -8.91 7.64 46.71
C GLY A 81 -8.25 6.32 46.27
N ALA A 82 -7.34 6.38 45.29
CA ALA A 82 -6.47 5.26 44.90
C ALA A 82 -5.80 4.63 46.14
N ARG A 83 -5.50 3.31 46.12
CA ARG A 83 -5.00 2.56 47.31
C ARG A 83 -3.73 3.17 47.91
N ALA A 84 -2.90 3.79 47.08
CA ALA A 84 -1.71 4.52 47.52
C ALA A 84 -1.89 6.03 47.35
N THR A 85 -1.49 6.81 48.36
CA THR A 85 -1.52 8.29 48.34
C THR A 85 -0.72 8.88 47.18
N ALA A 86 0.34 8.19 46.72
CA ALA A 86 1.15 8.60 45.58
C ALA A 86 0.38 8.63 44.24
N ARG A 87 -0.82 8.03 44.15
CA ARG A 87 -1.69 8.05 42.96
C ARG A 87 -2.92 8.94 43.12
N GLN A 88 -2.93 9.78 44.16
CA GLN A 88 -4.00 10.75 44.43
C GLN A 88 -3.57 12.20 44.09
N GLY A 89 -2.51 12.35 43.28
CA GLY A 89 -2.00 13.63 42.83
C GLY A 89 -2.74 14.19 41.61
N ASP A 90 -2.30 15.37 41.18
CA ASP A 90 -2.72 16.01 39.94
C ASP A 90 -1.78 15.57 38.80
N PHE A 91 -2.28 14.73 37.88
CA PHE A 91 -1.47 14.11 36.84
C PHE A 91 -1.76 14.63 35.44
N ASP A 92 -2.85 15.38 35.26
CA ASP A 92 -3.18 16.00 33.98
C ASP A 92 -2.75 17.46 33.88
N ASN A 93 -2.45 18.12 35.00
CA ASN A 93 -1.92 19.48 35.06
C ASN A 93 -0.46 19.53 35.53
N SER A 94 0.26 18.42 35.44
CA SER A 94 1.71 18.33 35.66
C SER A 94 2.42 17.57 34.54
N ASN A 95 3.71 17.83 34.35
CA ASN A 95 4.51 17.10 33.37
C ASN A 95 4.62 15.63 33.77
N GLY A 96 4.38 14.73 32.81
CA GLY A 96 4.62 13.30 32.98
C GLY A 96 6.12 12.95 32.99
N PRO A 97 6.47 11.69 33.31
CA PRO A 97 7.82 11.20 33.08
C PRO A 97 8.16 11.18 31.59
N VAL A 98 9.45 11.24 31.28
CA VAL A 98 9.97 10.99 29.94
C VAL A 98 9.99 9.49 29.70
N ILE A 99 9.39 9.05 28.60
CA ILE A 99 9.33 7.66 28.16
C ILE A 99 10.15 7.54 26.89
N THR A 100 10.99 6.52 26.81
CA THR A 100 11.86 6.23 25.65
C THR A 100 11.44 4.93 24.99
N GLY A 101 11.41 4.93 23.67
CA GLY A 101 11.06 3.79 22.83
C GLY A 101 12.17 3.38 21.87
N PRO A 102 11.93 2.33 21.05
CA PRO A 102 12.84 1.89 19.99
C PRO A 102 13.17 3.03 19.01
N GLY A 103 14.33 2.95 18.36
CA GLY A 103 14.73 3.94 17.33
C GLY A 103 14.99 5.36 17.84
N GLY A 104 15.14 5.55 19.16
CA GLY A 104 15.39 6.86 19.76
C GLY A 104 14.12 7.71 19.99
N ALA A 105 12.93 7.13 19.80
CA ALA A 105 11.67 7.82 20.08
C ALA A 105 11.58 8.23 21.57
N SER A 106 11.12 9.45 21.85
CA SER A 106 10.89 9.92 23.21
C SER A 106 9.58 10.69 23.30
N TYR A 107 8.85 10.49 24.38
CA TYR A 107 7.61 11.20 24.66
C TYR A 107 7.57 11.66 26.11
N GLN A 108 7.07 12.88 26.33
CA GLN A 108 6.74 13.39 27.64
C GLN A 108 5.39 14.09 27.57
N TYR A 109 4.46 13.67 28.42
CA TYR A 109 3.20 14.41 28.57
C TYR A 109 3.48 15.80 29.13
N THR A 110 2.97 16.82 28.45
CA THR A 110 2.93 18.20 28.92
C THR A 110 1.46 18.63 29.05
N PRO A 111 1.08 19.33 30.15
CA PRO A 111 -0.28 19.79 30.36
C PRO A 111 -0.80 20.56 29.15
N SER A 112 -1.93 20.11 28.64
CA SER A 112 -2.58 20.69 27.47
C SER A 112 -4.07 20.44 27.49
N ARG A 113 -4.84 21.31 26.83
CA ARG A 113 -6.28 21.11 26.63
C ARG A 113 -6.52 20.04 25.54
N PRO A 114 -7.56 19.21 25.65
CA PRO A 114 -8.61 19.22 26.67
C PRO A 114 -8.27 18.37 27.91
N TYR A 115 -7.02 17.97 28.12
CA TYR A 115 -6.68 17.00 29.16
C TYR A 115 -6.50 17.63 30.54
N GLN A 116 -5.87 18.80 30.62
CA GLN A 116 -5.60 19.44 31.90
C GLN A 116 -6.88 19.95 32.59
N ALA A 117 -7.00 19.75 33.90
CA ALA A 117 -7.98 20.40 34.77
C ALA A 117 -7.31 20.95 36.04
N SER A 118 -8.10 21.59 36.90
CA SER A 118 -7.60 22.12 38.17
C SER A 118 -8.01 21.21 39.34
N GLY A 119 -7.03 20.74 40.10
CA GLY A 119 -7.24 19.90 41.28
C GLY A 119 -6.87 18.44 41.01
N GLY A 120 -6.33 17.75 42.02
CA GLY A 120 -5.83 16.37 41.90
C GLY A 120 -6.70 15.33 42.60
N GLY A 121 -6.45 14.05 42.31
CA GLY A 121 -7.13 12.92 42.94
C GLY A 121 -8.52 12.62 42.41
N THR A 122 -8.81 13.08 41.18
CA THR A 122 -10.03 12.77 40.41
C THR A 122 -9.91 11.44 39.67
N LEU A 123 -11.01 10.99 39.03
CA LEU A 123 -10.96 9.84 38.15
C LEU A 123 -10.15 10.16 36.89
N ALA A 124 -10.24 11.40 36.40
CA ALA A 124 -9.45 11.88 35.27
C ALA A 124 -7.95 11.89 35.53
N ASP A 125 -7.52 12.29 36.72
CA ASP A 125 -6.13 12.20 37.16
C ASP A 125 -5.62 10.76 37.17
N LEU A 126 -6.45 9.83 37.66
CA LEU A 126 -6.08 8.43 37.75
C LEU A 126 -5.97 7.79 36.36
N ALA A 127 -6.89 8.14 35.45
CA ALA A 127 -6.80 7.72 34.06
C ALA A 127 -5.54 8.28 33.38
N MET A 128 -5.19 9.54 33.64
CA MET A 128 -3.95 10.14 33.15
C MET A 128 -2.72 9.45 33.73
N TYR A 129 -2.74 9.11 35.03
CA TYR A 129 -1.62 8.44 35.71
C TYR A 129 -1.23 7.13 35.02
N TYR A 130 -2.21 6.31 34.66
CA TYR A 130 -2.01 5.02 34.00
C TYR A 130 -1.85 5.13 32.47
N TRP A 131 -2.11 6.31 31.90
CA TRP A 131 -1.85 6.59 30.49
C TRP A 131 -0.45 7.15 30.25
N ASN A 132 0.01 8.13 31.05
CA ASN A 132 1.27 8.86 30.82
C ASN A 132 2.52 8.21 31.42
N ARG A 133 2.46 6.92 31.77
CA ARG A 133 3.59 6.13 32.31
C ARG A 133 3.66 4.78 31.66
N ASP A 134 4.88 4.27 31.53
CA ASP A 134 5.16 2.88 31.18
C ASP A 134 4.76 1.95 32.33
N LEU A 135 3.74 1.14 32.11
CA LEU A 135 3.19 0.22 33.09
C LEU A 135 4.04 -1.06 33.25
N ASN A 136 4.92 -1.38 32.29
CA ASN A 136 5.84 -2.51 32.42
C ASN A 136 7.22 -2.17 31.83
N PRO A 137 8.09 -1.51 32.63
CA PRO A 137 9.43 -1.09 32.17
C PRO A 137 10.39 -2.24 31.81
N ASN A 138 9.99 -3.51 32.03
CA ASN A 138 10.78 -4.68 31.64
C ASN A 138 10.50 -5.12 30.18
N LEU A 139 9.48 -4.56 29.54
CA LEU A 139 9.18 -4.78 28.12
C LEU A 139 9.70 -3.62 27.29
N ALA A 140 10.02 -3.88 26.03
CA ALA A 140 10.29 -2.78 25.12
C ALA A 140 8.97 -2.03 24.85
N ASN A 141 9.06 -0.70 24.71
CA ASN A 141 7.91 0.13 24.41
C ASN A 141 7.55 0.03 22.91
N ARG A 142 6.87 -1.06 22.55
CA ARG A 142 6.46 -1.41 21.17
C ARG A 142 4.94 -1.43 20.98
N VAL A 143 4.17 -0.79 21.87
CA VAL A 143 2.74 -0.59 21.62
C VAL A 143 2.60 0.32 20.40
N ARG A 144 1.71 0.00 19.46
CA ARG A 144 1.55 0.83 18.26
C ARG A 144 0.70 2.06 18.55
N PRO A 145 1.25 3.28 18.39
CA PRO A 145 0.47 4.50 18.51
C PRO A 145 -0.54 4.61 17.35
N ASP A 146 -1.61 5.37 17.55
CA ASP A 146 -2.59 5.71 16.53
C ASP A 146 -2.84 7.23 16.49
N ALA A 147 -3.67 7.69 15.54
CA ALA A 147 -3.92 9.12 15.35
C ALA A 147 -4.59 9.79 16.57
N SER A 148 -5.28 9.01 17.40
CA SER A 148 -5.95 9.47 18.62
C SER A 148 -5.10 9.25 19.89
N ASN A 149 -4.09 8.37 19.84
CA ASN A 149 -3.28 8.00 20.98
C ASN A 149 -1.79 7.82 20.61
N PRO A 150 -0.91 8.77 21.00
CA PRO A 150 0.52 8.72 20.66
C PRO A 150 1.32 7.72 21.50
N ALA A 151 0.68 6.97 22.41
CA ALA A 151 1.38 6.13 23.37
C ALA A 151 1.98 4.88 22.72
N PHE A 152 3.31 4.80 22.71
CA PHE A 152 4.07 3.63 22.25
C PHE A 152 4.50 2.69 23.40
N TRP A 153 4.17 3.02 24.64
CA TRP A 153 4.51 2.26 25.84
C TRP A 153 3.32 1.46 26.37
N GLN A 154 3.54 0.56 27.33
CA GLN A 154 2.45 -0.15 27.99
C GLN A 154 1.61 0.84 28.82
N HIS A 155 0.35 1.05 28.46
CA HIS A 155 -0.55 2.06 29.06
C HIS A 155 -2.01 1.60 29.08
N MET A 156 -2.85 2.22 29.91
CA MET A 156 -4.28 1.90 30.01
C MET A 156 -5.16 2.96 29.33
N VAL A 157 -6.07 2.51 28.45
CA VAL A 157 -7.12 3.33 27.82
C VAL A 157 -8.47 3.06 28.49
N ASN A 158 -9.19 4.10 28.90
CA ASN A 158 -10.47 3.97 29.61
C ASN A 158 -11.67 4.32 28.74
N PHE A 159 -12.61 3.40 28.65
CA PHE A 159 -13.97 3.63 28.18
C PHE A 159 -14.90 3.72 29.39
N THR A 160 -15.73 4.75 29.44
CA THR A 160 -16.65 4.97 30.57
C THR A 160 -18.10 4.99 30.10
N VAL A 161 -18.98 4.32 30.84
CA VAL A 161 -20.41 4.22 30.52
C VAL A 161 -21.23 4.67 31.73
N GLY A 162 -21.94 5.79 31.59
CA GLY A 162 -22.93 6.26 32.55
C GLY A 162 -24.31 5.64 32.28
N LEU A 163 -24.94 5.08 33.30
CA LEU A 163 -26.28 4.47 33.20
C LEU A 163 -27.37 5.49 33.54
N GLY A 164 -27.91 6.16 32.52
CA GLY A 164 -29.05 7.07 32.64
C GLY A 164 -28.74 8.42 33.29
N VAL A 165 -27.46 8.81 33.38
CA VAL A 165 -27.00 10.02 34.07
C VAL A 165 -26.45 11.08 33.12
N GLY A 166 -26.59 12.34 33.53
CA GLY A 166 -26.01 13.51 32.85
C GLY A 166 -25.16 14.34 33.80
N GLY A 167 -24.07 14.88 33.28
CA GLY A 167 -23.20 15.81 33.98
C GLY A 167 -23.70 17.25 33.95
N THR A 168 -22.86 18.17 34.42
CA THR A 168 -23.11 19.61 34.30
C THR A 168 -22.76 20.16 32.92
N LEU A 169 -21.94 19.43 32.15
CA LEU A 169 -21.56 19.77 30.79
C LEU A 169 -22.48 19.11 29.75
N ALA A 170 -22.67 19.79 28.62
CA ALA A 170 -23.39 19.26 27.47
C ALA A 170 -22.49 18.30 26.68
N TYR A 171 -22.56 17.01 27.00
CA TYR A 171 -21.86 15.96 26.27
C TYR A 171 -22.53 15.69 24.89
N PRO A 172 -21.77 15.55 23.78
CA PRO A 172 -20.33 15.77 23.62
C PRO A 172 -19.94 17.21 23.24
N ASP A 173 -20.92 18.08 22.97
CA ASP A 173 -20.75 19.40 22.34
C ASP A 173 -19.77 20.34 23.07
N ASP A 174 -19.69 20.24 24.40
CA ASP A 174 -18.84 21.10 25.22
C ASP A 174 -17.33 20.77 25.11
N LEU A 175 -16.94 19.63 24.52
CA LEU A 175 -15.52 19.28 24.36
C LEU A 175 -14.77 20.27 23.48
N ALA A 176 -15.38 20.68 22.37
CA ALA A 176 -14.78 21.67 21.46
C ALA A 176 -14.55 23.01 22.16
N ARG A 177 -15.45 23.38 23.08
CA ARG A 177 -15.35 24.60 23.88
C ARG A 177 -14.23 24.50 24.93
N ILE A 178 -14.05 23.33 25.53
CA ILE A 178 -12.95 23.03 26.46
C ILE A 178 -11.61 23.06 25.73
N GLN A 179 -11.53 22.43 24.56
CA GLN A 179 -10.36 22.44 23.67
C GLN A 179 -9.98 23.87 23.28
N ALA A 180 -10.96 24.69 22.89
CA ALA A 180 -10.77 26.09 22.54
C ALA A 180 -10.47 27.03 23.72
N GLY A 181 -10.51 26.52 24.96
CA GLY A 181 -10.24 27.32 26.16
C GLY A 181 -11.40 28.21 26.63
N THR A 182 -12.57 28.11 26.00
CA THR A 182 -13.77 28.90 26.33
C THR A 182 -14.62 28.29 27.44
N LEU A 183 -14.31 27.04 27.84
CA LEU A 183 -14.91 26.31 28.94
C LEU A 183 -13.83 25.52 29.68
N ASN A 184 -14.05 25.19 30.95
CA ASN A 184 -13.16 24.37 31.76
C ASN A 184 -13.92 23.16 32.28
N TRP A 185 -13.18 22.07 32.56
CA TRP A 185 -13.71 20.97 33.36
C TRP A 185 -14.15 21.48 34.74
N PRO A 186 -15.32 21.06 35.24
CA PRO A 186 -15.80 21.49 36.54
C PRO A 186 -14.99 20.84 37.67
N THR A 187 -14.92 21.50 38.83
CA THR A 187 -14.35 20.89 40.03
C THR A 187 -15.22 19.74 40.52
N VAL A 188 -14.63 18.55 40.67
CA VAL A 188 -15.34 17.34 41.06
C VAL A 188 -15.81 17.40 42.51
N GLN A 189 -17.10 17.19 42.74
CA GLN A 189 -17.73 17.11 44.06
C GLN A 189 -18.41 15.75 44.26
N ASN A 190 -18.16 15.11 45.40
CA ASN A 190 -18.80 13.83 45.74
C ASN A 190 -20.34 13.94 45.74
N ASN A 191 -21.02 12.88 45.28
CA ASN A 191 -22.49 12.83 45.17
C ASN A 191 -23.09 13.95 44.29
N HIS A 192 -22.35 14.44 43.29
CA HIS A 192 -22.80 15.57 42.45
C HIS A 192 -22.60 15.27 40.96
N ALA A 193 -23.37 15.94 40.09
CA ALA A 193 -23.35 15.75 38.62
C ALA A 193 -21.96 15.96 37.99
N THR A 194 -21.10 16.73 38.64
CA THR A 194 -19.68 16.91 38.26
C THR A 194 -18.86 15.62 38.28
N THR A 195 -19.30 14.56 38.98
CA THR A 195 -18.66 13.24 38.91
C THR A 195 -18.96 12.50 37.61
N VAL A 196 -20.06 12.84 36.94
CA VAL A 196 -20.38 12.36 35.59
C VAL A 196 -19.51 13.08 34.55
N ASP A 197 -19.22 14.37 34.77
CA ASP A 197 -18.25 15.11 33.96
C ASP A 197 -16.83 14.53 34.13
N ASP A 198 -16.45 14.11 35.36
CA ASP A 198 -15.17 13.43 35.65
C ASP A 198 -15.07 12.05 34.97
N LEU A 199 -16.18 11.31 34.86
CA LEU A 199 -16.25 10.07 34.07
C LEU A 199 -15.93 10.31 32.60
N TRP A 200 -16.43 11.40 32.04
CA TRP A 200 -16.12 11.80 30.68
C TRP A 200 -14.67 12.25 30.54
N HIS A 201 -14.20 13.08 31.47
CA HIS A 201 -12.83 13.59 31.49
C HIS A 201 -11.81 12.44 31.62
N ALA A 202 -12.08 11.40 32.40
CA ALA A 202 -11.25 10.20 32.50
C ALA A 202 -11.10 9.43 31.18
N ALA A 203 -12.19 9.32 30.40
CA ALA A 203 -12.09 8.74 29.06
C ALA A 203 -11.22 9.61 28.15
N VAL A 204 -11.39 10.94 28.18
CA VAL A 204 -10.57 11.88 27.40
C VAL A 204 -9.09 11.80 27.79
N ASN A 205 -8.76 11.79 29.08
CA ASN A 205 -7.38 11.74 29.60
C ASN A 205 -6.62 10.47 29.23
N SER A 206 -7.32 9.38 28.96
CA SER A 206 -6.70 8.11 28.53
C SER A 206 -6.94 7.78 27.07
N ARG A 207 -7.49 8.72 26.28
CA ARG A 207 -7.74 8.60 24.82
C ARG A 207 -8.76 7.50 24.49
N GLY A 208 -9.70 7.26 25.39
CA GLY A 208 -10.87 6.40 25.17
C GLY A 208 -12.14 7.22 24.92
N ARG A 209 -13.31 6.63 25.20
CA ARG A 209 -14.62 7.25 24.92
C ARG A 209 -15.60 7.11 26.07
N TYR A 210 -16.39 8.16 26.29
CA TYR A 210 -17.53 8.17 27.22
C TYR A 210 -18.83 7.91 26.45
N LEU A 211 -19.72 7.12 27.04
CA LEU A 211 -21.07 6.87 26.53
C LEU A 211 -22.07 7.02 27.68
N SER A 212 -23.25 7.55 27.39
CA SER A 212 -24.37 7.58 28.34
C SER A 212 -25.50 6.76 27.75
N ALA A 213 -25.94 5.72 28.47
CA ALA A 213 -26.97 4.80 28.04
C ALA A 213 -28.15 4.87 29.00
N ARG A 214 -29.36 5.15 28.50
CA ARG A 214 -30.56 5.38 29.32
C ARG A 214 -31.44 4.15 29.45
N ASP A 215 -31.24 3.17 28.58
CA ASP A 215 -31.97 1.91 28.59
C ASP A 215 -31.07 0.72 28.20
N PRO A 216 -31.54 -0.53 28.38
CA PRO A 216 -30.76 -1.72 28.05
C PRO A 216 -30.33 -1.84 26.58
N ALA A 217 -31.09 -1.29 25.63
CA ALA A 217 -30.77 -1.34 24.20
C ALA A 217 -29.68 -0.32 23.84
N GLU A 218 -29.78 0.91 24.35
CA GLU A 218 -28.71 1.90 24.28
C GLU A 218 -27.45 1.39 24.97
N PHE A 219 -27.58 0.69 26.10
CA PHE A 219 -26.45 0.10 26.81
C PHE A 219 -25.78 -1.01 25.99
N ALA A 220 -26.54 -1.92 25.40
CA ALA A 220 -26.01 -2.95 24.51
C ALA A 220 -25.31 -2.32 23.29
N SER A 221 -25.90 -1.29 22.69
CA SER A 221 -25.32 -0.55 21.57
C SER A 221 -24.02 0.18 21.95
N ALA A 222 -23.98 0.79 23.14
CA ALA A 222 -22.81 1.45 23.68
C ALA A 222 -21.66 0.46 23.89
N LEU A 223 -21.94 -0.71 24.49
CA LEU A 223 -20.93 -1.74 24.70
C LEU A 223 -20.44 -2.35 23.38
N THR A 224 -21.33 -2.65 22.44
CA THR A 224 -20.96 -3.10 21.09
C THR A 224 -20.06 -2.07 20.39
N SER A 225 -20.42 -0.79 20.44
CA SER A 225 -19.63 0.28 19.82
C SER A 225 -18.24 0.44 20.45
N ILE A 226 -18.10 0.22 21.77
CA ILE A 226 -16.78 0.22 22.44
C ILE A 226 -15.95 -0.97 21.95
N LEU A 227 -16.55 -2.17 21.91
CA LEU A 227 -15.84 -3.38 21.51
C LEU A 227 -15.43 -3.36 20.03
N GLU A 228 -16.27 -2.79 19.16
CA GLU A 228 -15.94 -2.52 17.75
C GLU A 228 -14.76 -1.56 17.64
N GLU A 229 -14.78 -0.44 18.36
CA GLU A 229 -13.66 0.52 18.36
C GLU A 229 -12.36 -0.09 18.90
N ILE A 230 -12.43 -0.90 19.97
CA ILE A 230 -11.26 -1.64 20.48
C ILE A 230 -10.74 -2.61 19.41
N ALA A 231 -11.63 -3.37 18.77
CA ALA A 231 -11.26 -4.31 17.72
C ALA A 231 -10.64 -3.59 16.50
N GLU A 232 -11.16 -2.42 16.12
CA GLU A 232 -10.60 -1.58 15.05
C GLU A 232 -9.20 -1.06 15.40
N ARG A 233 -8.98 -0.63 16.66
CA ARG A 233 -7.66 -0.20 17.16
C ARG A 233 -6.66 -1.36 17.29
N GLU A 234 -7.11 -2.60 17.46
CA GLU A 234 -6.28 -3.81 17.52
C GLU A 234 -5.99 -4.39 16.13
N ALA A 235 -6.93 -4.28 15.19
CA ALA A 235 -6.82 -4.90 13.87
C ALA A 235 -5.88 -4.15 12.90
N SER A 236 -5.25 -3.04 13.31
CA SER A 236 -4.20 -2.30 12.60
C SER A 236 -2.83 -3.01 12.49
N GLU A 237 -2.82 -4.33 12.68
CA GLU A 237 -1.61 -5.13 12.84
C GLU A 237 -1.50 -6.33 11.88
N GLY A 238 -2.46 -6.53 10.96
CA GLY A 238 -2.46 -7.72 10.08
C GLY A 238 -2.67 -7.44 8.59
N GLY A 239 -1.64 -7.67 7.77
CA GLY A 239 -1.77 -7.82 6.31
C GLY A 239 -0.50 -7.43 5.55
N VAL A 240 0.05 -8.37 4.77
CA VAL A 240 1.08 -8.11 3.76
C VAL A 240 0.45 -7.28 2.63
N ALA A 241 0.76 -5.99 2.58
CA ALA A 241 0.36 -5.09 1.51
C ALA A 241 1.51 -4.13 1.22
N ALA A 242 1.90 -4.04 -0.06
CA ALA A 242 3.08 -3.31 -0.52
C ALA A 242 2.66 -1.94 -1.08
N ALA A 243 2.55 -0.94 -0.21
CA ALA A 243 2.17 0.40 -0.60
C ALA A 243 3.39 1.14 -1.20
N ALA A 244 3.64 1.01 -2.51
CA ALA A 244 4.80 1.61 -3.17
C ALA A 244 4.80 3.15 -3.12
N ALA A 245 5.91 3.75 -2.69
CA ALA A 245 6.10 5.19 -2.84
C ALA A 245 6.27 5.59 -4.31
N THR A 246 6.11 6.88 -4.62
CA THR A 246 6.53 7.46 -5.90
C THR A 246 7.34 8.72 -5.68
N LEU A 247 8.31 9.00 -6.55
CA LEU A 247 9.10 10.22 -6.52
C LEU A 247 8.87 11.06 -7.78
N GLN A 248 8.78 12.37 -7.59
CA GLN A 248 8.83 13.35 -8.67
C GLN A 248 10.16 14.11 -8.71
N ALA A 249 10.58 14.52 -9.91
CA ALA A 249 11.53 15.61 -10.11
C ALA A 249 11.06 16.88 -9.35
N GLY A 250 11.92 17.38 -8.45
CA GLY A 250 11.58 18.45 -7.49
C GLY A 250 11.58 18.03 -6.02
N ASN A 251 12.22 16.88 -5.70
CA ASN A 251 12.49 16.41 -4.33
C ASN A 251 11.25 16.07 -3.51
N ARG A 252 10.23 15.46 -4.12
CA ARG A 252 9.00 15.07 -3.41
C ARG A 252 8.74 13.58 -3.50
N LYS A 253 8.54 12.96 -2.33
CA LYS A 253 8.18 11.56 -2.14
C LYS A 253 6.71 11.49 -1.72
N TYR A 254 5.90 10.70 -2.41
CA TYR A 254 4.52 10.43 -2.02
C TYR A 254 4.42 9.02 -1.48
N VAL A 255 3.90 8.91 -0.27
CA VAL A 255 3.80 7.67 0.50
C VAL A 255 2.32 7.34 0.67
N PRO A 256 1.82 6.30 -0.02
CA PRO A 256 0.53 5.72 0.30
C PRO A 256 0.62 4.94 1.62
N THR A 257 -0.48 4.91 2.36
CA THR A 257 -0.56 4.19 3.64
C THR A 257 -1.89 3.47 3.75
N TYR A 258 -1.88 2.37 4.48
CA TYR A 258 -3.09 1.66 4.89
C TYR A 258 -3.03 1.35 6.37
N ARG A 259 -4.21 1.24 6.99
CA ARG A 259 -4.38 0.79 8.37
C ARG A 259 -5.35 -0.37 8.38
N THR A 260 -4.84 -1.53 8.75
CA THR A 260 -5.65 -2.74 8.91
C THR A 260 -6.67 -2.53 10.03
N GLY A 261 -7.78 -3.27 10.03
CA GLY A 261 -8.88 -3.08 10.99
C GLY A 261 -9.86 -1.99 10.61
N SER A 262 -9.41 -0.73 10.57
CA SER A 262 -10.24 0.40 10.13
C SER A 262 -10.39 0.48 8.60
N TRP A 263 -9.46 -0.18 7.87
CA TRP A 263 -9.37 -0.17 6.41
C TRP A 263 -9.41 1.26 5.86
N THR A 264 -8.61 2.10 6.50
CA THR A 264 -8.42 3.50 6.14
C THR A 264 -7.04 3.66 5.50
N GLY A 265 -6.92 4.66 4.63
CA GLY A 265 -5.66 4.98 4.00
C GLY A 265 -5.41 6.47 3.94
N ASN A 266 -4.21 6.83 3.52
CA ASN A 266 -3.85 8.21 3.26
C ASN A 266 -2.72 8.27 2.23
N LEU A 267 -2.62 9.37 1.50
CA LEU A 267 -1.48 9.69 0.66
C LEU A 267 -0.79 10.91 1.26
N THR A 268 0.49 10.76 1.61
CA THR A 268 1.27 11.82 2.25
C THR A 268 2.44 12.23 1.37
N ALA A 269 2.65 13.52 1.18
CA ALA A 269 3.83 14.04 0.50
C ALA A 269 4.90 14.50 1.49
N TYR A 270 6.15 14.16 1.21
CA TYR A 270 7.34 14.56 1.95
C TYR A 270 8.35 15.21 1.02
N GLU A 271 9.15 16.13 1.56
CA GLU A 271 10.34 16.63 0.87
C GLU A 271 11.51 15.62 1.02
N LEU A 272 12.45 15.62 0.07
CA LEU A 272 13.70 14.87 0.15
C LEU A 272 14.93 15.80 0.19
N ASP A 273 15.95 15.39 0.93
CA ASP A 273 17.25 16.04 0.91
C ASP A 273 18.10 15.67 -0.32
N ALA A 274 19.29 16.25 -0.44
CA ALA A 274 20.22 16.01 -1.57
C ALA A 274 20.75 14.57 -1.67
N ASN A 275 20.58 13.77 -0.62
CA ASN A 275 20.94 12.35 -0.55
C ASN A 275 19.70 11.44 -0.67
N GLY A 276 18.53 12.00 -0.99
CA GLY A 276 17.27 11.28 -1.13
C GLY A 276 16.56 10.96 0.20
N GLN A 277 17.09 11.38 1.34
CA GLN A 277 16.49 11.10 2.66
C GLN A 277 15.22 11.91 2.86
N GLN A 278 14.22 11.27 3.47
CA GLN A 278 12.92 11.88 3.74
C GLN A 278 13.03 12.97 4.81
N LEU A 279 12.46 14.15 4.51
CA LEU A 279 12.36 15.32 5.38
C LEU A 279 10.92 15.49 5.91
N GLU A 280 10.52 16.74 6.18
CA GLU A 280 9.20 17.06 6.75
C GLU A 280 8.04 16.75 5.79
N LYS A 281 6.87 16.48 6.40
CA LYS A 281 5.60 16.29 5.69
C LYS A 281 5.14 17.62 5.08
N LEU A 282 4.89 17.63 3.77
CA LEU A 282 4.37 18.78 3.04
C LEU A 282 2.84 18.88 3.15
N TRP A 283 2.14 17.78 2.89
CA TRP A 283 0.68 17.68 2.99
C TRP A 283 0.25 16.22 3.14
N ASP A 284 -0.99 16.01 3.58
CA ASP A 284 -1.66 14.72 3.52
C ASP A 284 -3.07 14.85 2.93
N ALA A 285 -3.48 13.83 2.19
CA ALA A 285 -4.70 13.86 1.39
C ALA A 285 -5.98 13.85 2.24
N GLU A 286 -6.03 13.07 3.32
CA GLU A 286 -7.21 12.96 4.19
C GLU A 286 -7.61 14.30 4.82
N SER A 287 -6.63 15.09 5.28
CA SER A 287 -6.89 16.44 5.82
C SER A 287 -7.24 17.47 4.74
N SER A 288 -6.80 17.23 3.50
CA SER A 288 -7.01 18.12 2.35
C SER A 288 -8.24 17.76 1.50
N LEU A 289 -8.98 16.73 1.91
CA LEU A 289 -10.19 16.29 1.21
C LEU A 289 -11.28 17.39 1.22
N PRO A 290 -11.88 17.70 0.05
CA PRO A 290 -13.04 18.60 0.01
C PRO A 290 -14.22 18.02 0.79
N ALA A 291 -15.12 18.90 1.27
CA ALA A 291 -16.41 18.48 1.81
C ALA A 291 -17.18 17.62 0.78
N ALA A 292 -17.94 16.63 1.25
CA ALA A 292 -18.59 15.60 0.41
C ALA A 292 -19.40 16.17 -0.79
N ALA A 293 -20.10 17.29 -0.59
CA ALA A 293 -20.88 17.96 -1.63
C ALA A 293 -20.00 18.66 -2.70
N SER A 294 -18.75 19.01 -2.36
CA SER A 294 -17.81 19.71 -3.23
C SER A 294 -16.82 18.79 -3.96
N ARG A 295 -16.87 17.47 -3.70
CA ARG A 295 -15.98 16.50 -4.36
C ARG A 295 -16.42 16.22 -5.81
N ASN A 296 -15.45 16.19 -6.71
CA ASN A 296 -15.63 15.91 -8.14
C ASN A 296 -15.52 14.40 -8.41
N ILE A 297 -16.54 13.65 -7.99
CA ILE A 297 -16.58 12.19 -8.11
C ILE A 297 -17.45 11.80 -9.31
N PHE A 298 -16.89 10.99 -10.20
CA PHE A 298 -17.57 10.48 -11.39
C PHE A 298 -17.62 8.96 -11.37
N ILE A 299 -18.71 8.40 -11.89
CA ILE A 299 -18.90 6.96 -12.00
C ILE A 299 -19.09 6.57 -13.46
N GLY A 300 -18.47 5.45 -13.83
CA GLY A 300 -18.62 4.82 -15.12
C GLY A 300 -20.06 4.43 -15.46
N THR A 301 -20.39 4.46 -16.76
CA THR A 301 -21.72 4.09 -17.27
C THR A 301 -21.70 2.83 -18.13
N ARG A 302 -20.53 2.29 -18.49
CA ARG A 302 -20.34 1.26 -19.55
C ARG A 302 -20.87 1.66 -20.94
N ALA A 303 -21.27 2.91 -21.16
CA ALA A 303 -21.86 3.30 -22.43
C ALA A 303 -20.82 3.20 -23.56
N THR A 304 -21.13 2.51 -24.66
CA THR A 304 -20.28 2.48 -25.87
C THR A 304 -20.45 3.75 -26.72
N THR A 305 -21.61 4.40 -26.63
CA THR A 305 -21.91 5.70 -27.25
C THR A 305 -22.50 6.67 -26.22
N GLY A 306 -22.25 7.97 -26.35
CA GLY A 306 -22.75 8.98 -25.42
C GLY A 306 -21.80 9.24 -24.24
N ALA A 307 -22.35 9.69 -23.11
CA ALA A 307 -21.57 10.03 -21.92
C ALA A 307 -21.00 8.76 -21.28
N LYS A 308 -19.66 8.71 -21.14
CA LYS A 308 -18.92 7.56 -20.60
C LYS A 308 -18.96 7.48 -19.08
N ALA A 309 -19.10 8.63 -18.43
CA ALA A 309 -19.31 8.75 -17.00
C ALA A 309 -20.38 9.79 -16.69
N VAL A 310 -20.92 9.72 -15.48
CA VAL A 310 -21.81 10.72 -14.90
C VAL A 310 -21.33 11.11 -13.51
N ALA A 311 -21.79 12.23 -12.98
CA ALA A 311 -21.48 12.60 -11.60
C ALA A 311 -22.01 11.51 -10.64
N PHE A 312 -21.20 11.09 -9.67
CA PHE A 312 -21.61 10.11 -8.66
C PHE A 312 -22.49 10.78 -7.61
N THR A 313 -23.71 11.13 -8.00
CA THR A 313 -24.76 11.70 -7.14
C THR A 313 -26.05 10.95 -7.42
N TRP A 314 -26.94 10.87 -6.42
CA TRP A 314 -28.18 10.12 -6.57
C TRP A 314 -28.97 10.56 -7.81
N ASP A 315 -29.11 11.87 -8.05
CA ASP A 315 -29.95 12.36 -9.15
C ASP A 315 -29.33 12.17 -10.54
N ALA A 316 -27.99 12.22 -10.64
CA ALA A 316 -27.31 12.04 -11.93
C ALA A 316 -27.21 10.56 -12.36
N MET A 317 -27.34 9.62 -11.45
CA MET A 317 -27.33 8.19 -11.77
C MET A 317 -28.65 7.73 -12.39
N SER A 318 -28.55 6.90 -13.43
CA SER A 318 -29.72 6.29 -14.08
C SER A 318 -30.43 5.30 -13.15
N THR A 319 -31.68 4.97 -13.48
CA THR A 319 -32.49 4.00 -12.73
C THR A 319 -31.82 2.63 -12.64
N GLU A 320 -31.15 2.21 -13.72
CA GLU A 320 -30.42 0.95 -13.81
C GLU A 320 -29.21 0.94 -12.85
N MET A 321 -28.50 2.08 -12.71
CA MET A 321 -27.39 2.18 -11.76
C MET A 321 -27.86 2.09 -10.31
N LYS A 322 -28.97 2.77 -10.01
CA LYS A 322 -29.59 2.70 -8.68
C LYS A 322 -30.01 1.27 -8.35
N ALA A 323 -30.58 0.55 -9.32
CA ALA A 323 -30.95 -0.85 -9.15
C ALA A 323 -29.73 -1.78 -8.97
N GLU A 324 -28.61 -1.51 -9.66
CA GLU A 324 -27.36 -2.29 -9.53
C GLU A 324 -26.73 -2.17 -8.14
N MET A 325 -26.94 -1.05 -7.44
CA MET A 325 -26.57 -0.91 -6.02
C MET A 325 -27.44 -1.75 -5.07
N GLY A 326 -28.54 -2.34 -5.55
CA GLY A 326 -29.43 -3.19 -4.78
C GLY A 326 -30.84 -2.63 -4.64
N ALA A 327 -31.78 -3.51 -4.29
CA ALA A 327 -33.22 -3.23 -4.29
C ALA A 327 -33.66 -2.08 -3.37
N ASN A 328 -32.89 -1.81 -2.30
CA ASN A 328 -33.17 -0.76 -1.32
C ASN A 328 -32.18 0.41 -1.39
N ALA A 329 -31.50 0.58 -2.52
CA ALA A 329 -30.55 1.67 -2.68
C ALA A 329 -31.23 3.02 -2.42
N VAL A 330 -30.55 3.89 -1.66
CA VAL A 330 -31.04 5.21 -1.26
C VAL A 330 -29.92 6.25 -1.40
N ALA A 331 -30.31 7.53 -1.55
CA ALA A 331 -29.38 8.64 -1.68
C ALA A 331 -28.36 8.72 -0.53
N ALA A 332 -28.76 8.32 0.69
CA ALA A 332 -27.89 8.31 1.86
C ALA A 332 -26.65 7.42 1.69
N TRP A 333 -26.74 6.31 0.95
CA TRP A 333 -25.58 5.44 0.68
C TRP A 333 -24.57 6.16 -0.20
N VAL A 334 -25.04 6.80 -1.28
CA VAL A 334 -24.19 7.58 -2.19
C VAL A 334 -23.54 8.73 -1.44
N ASN A 335 -24.30 9.49 -0.65
CA ASN A 335 -23.75 10.61 0.12
C ASN A 335 -22.70 10.15 1.14
N HIS A 336 -22.96 9.04 1.84
CA HIS A 336 -21.99 8.45 2.76
C HIS A 336 -20.69 8.07 2.05
N LEU A 337 -20.76 7.38 0.91
CA LEU A 337 -19.59 7.01 0.10
C LEU A 337 -18.83 8.24 -0.44
N ARG A 338 -19.53 9.35 -0.72
CA ARG A 338 -18.90 10.64 -1.06
C ARG A 338 -18.18 11.29 0.12
N GLY A 339 -18.40 10.83 1.35
CA GLY A 339 -17.76 11.34 2.57
C GLY A 339 -18.68 12.09 3.52
N ASP A 340 -20.01 12.02 3.34
CA ASP A 340 -20.97 12.60 4.29
C ASP A 340 -21.05 11.74 5.55
N THR A 341 -20.81 12.36 6.70
CA THR A 341 -20.78 11.70 8.02
C THR A 341 -22.06 11.92 8.82
N SER A 342 -23.01 12.72 8.33
CA SER A 342 -24.18 13.18 9.11
C SER A 342 -25.15 12.07 9.54
N LEU A 343 -25.16 10.94 8.83
CA LEU A 343 -26.04 9.80 9.08
C LEU A 343 -25.30 8.54 9.58
N GLU A 344 -24.02 8.66 9.94
CA GLU A 344 -23.24 7.53 10.44
C GLU A 344 -23.83 6.96 11.75
N GLY A 345 -23.93 5.63 11.81
CA GLY A 345 -24.61 4.90 12.88
C GLY A 345 -26.13 4.80 12.74
N THR A 346 -26.73 5.37 11.70
CA THR A 346 -28.17 5.24 11.42
C THR A 346 -28.43 4.19 10.32
N THR A 347 -29.60 3.54 10.37
CA THR A 347 -30.02 2.58 9.34
C THR A 347 -30.75 3.29 8.20
N GLN A 348 -30.22 3.16 6.98
CA GLN A 348 -30.76 3.73 5.74
C GLN A 348 -30.88 2.62 4.71
N GLY A 349 -32.05 2.43 4.09
CA GLY A 349 -32.25 1.37 3.08
C GLY A 349 -31.97 -0.07 3.58
N GLY A 350 -31.98 -0.29 4.90
CA GLY A 350 -31.62 -1.58 5.51
C GLY A 350 -30.13 -1.77 5.80
N ILE A 351 -29.27 -0.79 5.51
CA ILE A 351 -27.85 -0.77 5.90
C ILE A 351 -27.65 0.23 7.03
N THR A 352 -27.03 -0.20 8.14
CA THR A 352 -26.51 0.73 9.16
C THR A 352 -25.22 1.34 8.65
N LEU A 353 -25.22 2.66 8.47
CA LEU A 353 -24.05 3.37 7.95
C LEU A 353 -22.90 3.28 8.95
N ARG A 354 -21.71 2.83 8.53
CA ARG A 354 -20.55 2.70 9.42
C ARG A 354 -20.07 4.05 9.92
N ARG A 355 -19.53 4.10 11.13
CA ARG A 355 -18.77 5.27 11.62
C ARG A 355 -17.35 5.15 11.11
N ARG A 356 -16.81 6.20 10.49
CA ARG A 356 -15.49 6.14 9.84
C ARG A 356 -14.45 6.96 10.59
N MET A 357 -13.27 6.38 10.76
CA MET A 357 -12.10 7.11 11.27
C MET A 357 -11.45 8.02 10.21
N ALA A 358 -11.58 7.68 8.93
CA ALA A 358 -11.12 8.48 7.79
C ALA A 358 -12.06 8.29 6.61
N ARG A 359 -12.09 9.26 5.69
CA ARG A 359 -12.91 9.19 4.48
C ARG A 359 -12.22 8.42 3.35
N LEU A 360 -10.90 8.48 3.27
CA LEU A 360 -10.10 7.71 2.33
C LEU A 360 -9.98 6.24 2.76
N GLY A 361 -10.21 5.35 1.80
CA GLY A 361 -9.96 3.92 1.95
C GLY A 361 -8.47 3.59 1.95
N ASP A 362 -8.13 2.38 2.39
CA ASP A 362 -6.78 1.87 2.36
C ASP A 362 -6.20 1.84 0.93
N ILE A 363 -4.91 2.17 0.81
CA ILE A 363 -4.13 2.10 -0.44
C ILE A 363 -3.11 0.98 -0.26
N VAL A 364 -3.35 -0.15 -0.92
CA VAL A 364 -2.61 -1.40 -0.69
C VAL A 364 -1.65 -1.69 -1.83
N ASN A 365 -2.12 -2.04 -3.03
CA ASN A 365 -1.26 -2.40 -4.16
C ASN A 365 -1.18 -1.30 -5.24
N SER A 366 -1.95 -0.22 -5.08
CA SER A 366 -1.98 0.88 -6.04
C SER A 366 -0.79 1.82 -5.84
N GLN A 367 0.13 1.82 -6.81
CA GLN A 367 1.26 2.74 -6.82
C GLN A 367 0.81 4.15 -7.26
N PRO A 368 1.12 5.22 -6.50
CA PRO A 368 0.77 6.57 -6.91
C PRO A 368 1.49 6.96 -8.22
N THR A 369 0.73 7.48 -9.17
CA THR A 369 1.22 7.93 -10.49
C THR A 369 1.19 9.44 -10.56
N TYR A 370 2.35 10.07 -10.69
CA TYR A 370 2.45 11.51 -10.85
C TYR A 370 2.23 11.94 -12.30
N VAL A 371 1.20 12.75 -12.55
CA VAL A 371 0.89 13.34 -13.85
C VAL A 371 1.17 14.84 -13.81
N GLY A 372 2.36 15.24 -14.27
CA GLY A 372 2.78 16.65 -14.35
C GLY A 372 3.76 16.95 -15.48
N GLY A 373 3.78 16.09 -16.51
CA GLY A 373 4.52 16.35 -17.75
C GLY A 373 5.93 15.76 -17.83
N LEU A 374 6.24 14.77 -16.99
CA LEU A 374 7.51 14.04 -17.02
C LEU A 374 7.56 13.00 -18.15
N VAL A 375 6.42 12.43 -18.55
CA VAL A 375 6.36 11.39 -19.58
C VAL A 375 6.77 11.92 -20.94
N ASP A 376 7.75 11.26 -21.55
CA ASP A 376 8.19 11.45 -22.93
C ASP A 376 8.37 10.08 -23.61
N MET A 377 7.38 9.70 -24.43
CA MET A 377 7.37 8.45 -25.19
C MET A 377 8.21 8.49 -26.48
N GLN A 378 8.94 9.59 -26.69
CA GLN A 378 9.83 9.82 -27.83
C GLN A 378 9.16 9.68 -29.23
N TYR A 379 7.87 10.00 -29.34
CA TYR A 379 7.10 9.88 -30.58
C TYR A 379 7.47 10.85 -31.71
N GLN A 380 8.47 11.72 -31.53
CA GLN A 380 9.14 12.43 -32.63
C GLN A 380 9.85 11.48 -33.60
N TYR A 381 10.15 10.25 -33.13
CA TYR A 381 10.75 9.19 -33.95
C TYR A 381 9.72 8.30 -34.64
N LEU A 382 8.41 8.55 -34.50
CA LEU A 382 7.40 7.82 -35.28
C LEU A 382 7.70 7.88 -36.79
N PRO A 383 7.22 6.93 -37.60
CA PRO A 383 7.46 6.93 -39.05
C PRO A 383 7.04 8.24 -39.73
N GLU A 384 7.73 8.63 -40.79
CA GLU A 384 7.43 9.87 -41.54
C GLU A 384 6.00 9.84 -42.10
N GLY A 385 5.34 11.00 -42.11
CA GLY A 385 3.92 11.10 -42.44
C GLY A 385 2.94 10.61 -41.34
N THR A 386 3.43 10.10 -40.21
CA THR A 386 2.56 9.77 -39.07
C THR A 386 1.98 11.04 -38.45
N ALA A 387 0.65 11.11 -38.35
CA ALA A 387 -0.04 12.23 -37.74
C ALA A 387 0.45 12.50 -36.30
N GLY A 388 0.69 13.78 -35.98
CA GLY A 388 1.17 14.22 -34.68
C GLY A 388 2.70 14.16 -34.48
N ARG A 389 3.45 13.42 -35.31
CA ARG A 389 4.91 13.26 -35.15
C ARG A 389 5.63 14.61 -35.00
N GLU A 390 5.38 15.53 -35.92
CA GLU A 390 6.06 16.83 -35.97
C GLU A 390 5.71 17.73 -34.78
N SER A 391 4.49 17.62 -34.25
CA SER A 391 4.02 18.45 -33.13
C SER A 391 4.31 17.84 -31.75
N TYR A 392 4.87 16.63 -31.68
CA TYR A 392 5.05 15.92 -30.40
C TYR A 392 5.99 16.64 -29.44
N ARG A 393 7.12 17.17 -29.94
CA ARG A 393 8.07 17.94 -29.10
C ARG A 393 7.41 19.18 -28.48
N ALA A 394 6.59 19.89 -29.25
CA ALA A 394 5.84 21.03 -28.75
C ALA A 394 4.84 20.63 -27.66
N PHE A 395 4.16 19.49 -27.83
CA PHE A 395 3.27 18.93 -26.82
C PHE A 395 4.02 18.59 -25.52
N VAL A 396 5.13 17.84 -25.58
CA VAL A 396 5.95 17.50 -24.40
C VAL A 396 6.43 18.76 -23.67
N ASN A 397 6.92 19.76 -24.40
CA ASN A 397 7.34 21.03 -23.81
C ASN A 397 6.19 21.76 -23.10
N ALA A 398 5.00 21.76 -23.68
CA ALA A 398 3.81 22.36 -23.04
C ALA A 398 3.40 21.61 -21.76
N LYS A 399 3.52 20.27 -21.74
CA LYS A 399 3.17 19.44 -20.57
C LYS A 399 3.99 19.81 -19.32
N ARG A 400 5.28 20.12 -19.48
CA ARG A 400 6.21 20.42 -18.37
C ARG A 400 5.84 21.65 -17.52
N SER A 401 4.93 22.49 -18.01
CA SER A 401 4.47 23.70 -17.30
C SER A 401 3.20 23.49 -16.46
N ARG A 402 2.62 22.28 -16.49
CA ARG A 402 1.34 21.99 -15.84
C ARG A 402 1.52 21.75 -14.35
N THR A 403 0.52 22.13 -13.56
CA THR A 403 0.42 21.71 -12.16
C THR A 403 0.22 20.20 -12.10
N GLY A 404 1.07 19.51 -11.34
CA GLY A 404 1.01 18.07 -11.17
C GLY A 404 -0.20 17.59 -10.38
N VAL A 405 -0.67 16.38 -10.69
CA VAL A 405 -1.69 15.65 -9.95
C VAL A 405 -1.23 14.20 -9.75
N ILE A 406 -1.38 13.69 -8.54
CA ILE A 406 -1.02 12.32 -8.17
C ILE A 406 -2.28 11.49 -8.23
N PHE A 407 -2.28 10.47 -9.07
CA PHE A 407 -3.37 9.50 -9.19
C PHE A 407 -3.06 8.25 -8.39
N VAL A 408 -4.01 7.78 -7.58
CA VAL A 408 -3.85 6.55 -6.78
C VAL A 408 -5.20 5.89 -6.56
N GLY A 409 -5.23 4.56 -6.65
CA GLY A 409 -6.41 3.75 -6.35
C GLY A 409 -6.54 3.51 -4.86
N ALA A 410 -7.76 3.63 -4.32
CA ALA A 410 -8.06 3.33 -2.93
C ALA A 410 -9.24 2.34 -2.84
N ASN A 411 -9.24 1.58 -1.74
CA ASN A 411 -10.25 0.55 -1.48
C ASN A 411 -11.57 1.12 -0.93
N ASP A 412 -11.76 2.43 -0.96
CA ASP A 412 -13.06 3.09 -0.83
C ASP A 412 -13.86 3.11 -2.15
N GLY A 413 -13.34 2.46 -3.20
CA GLY A 413 -14.02 2.31 -4.48
C GLY A 413 -13.55 3.27 -5.56
N MET A 414 -12.58 4.13 -5.27
CA MET A 414 -12.22 5.26 -6.12
C MET A 414 -10.75 5.22 -6.56
N LEU A 415 -10.53 5.60 -7.81
CA LEU A 415 -9.27 6.24 -8.21
C LEU A 415 -9.36 7.72 -7.83
N HIS A 416 -8.41 8.23 -7.07
CA HIS A 416 -8.32 9.64 -6.69
C HIS A 416 -7.24 10.37 -7.46
N GLY A 417 -7.43 11.65 -7.72
CA GLY A 417 -6.42 12.59 -8.22
C GLY A 417 -6.21 13.73 -7.24
N PHE A 418 -5.04 13.80 -6.61
CA PHE A 418 -4.67 14.83 -5.62
C PHE A 418 -3.68 15.83 -6.22
N ARG A 419 -3.94 17.13 -6.08
CA ARG A 419 -3.05 18.17 -6.59
C ARG A 419 -1.74 18.18 -5.81
N ASP A 420 -0.62 18.17 -6.52
CA ASP A 420 0.72 18.12 -5.92
C ASP A 420 1.02 19.30 -4.97
N THR A 421 0.46 20.48 -5.22
CA THR A 421 0.80 21.68 -4.44
C THR A 421 0.29 21.65 -2.99
N ASP A 422 -0.85 21.02 -2.75
CA ASP A 422 -1.61 21.15 -1.49
C ASP A 422 -2.38 19.88 -1.09
N GLY A 423 -2.22 18.76 -1.79
CA GLY A 423 -2.89 17.50 -1.48
C GLY A 423 -4.41 17.50 -1.73
N ARG A 424 -4.98 18.60 -2.22
CA ARG A 424 -6.44 18.71 -2.43
C ARG A 424 -6.89 17.80 -3.58
N GLU A 425 -7.91 16.99 -3.33
CA GLU A 425 -8.54 16.17 -4.36
C GLU A 425 -9.20 17.05 -5.43
N VAL A 426 -8.84 16.82 -6.71
CA VAL A 426 -9.39 17.53 -7.87
C VAL A 426 -10.32 16.65 -8.71
N PHE A 427 -10.19 15.34 -8.59
CA PHE A 427 -10.94 14.36 -9.37
C PHE A 427 -11.00 13.03 -8.61
N ALA A 428 -12.12 12.31 -8.73
CA ALA A 428 -12.22 10.90 -8.35
C ALA A 428 -13.08 10.13 -9.37
N PHE A 429 -12.72 8.87 -9.63
CA PHE A 429 -13.40 8.00 -10.57
C PHE A 429 -13.72 6.64 -9.97
N ILE A 430 -14.96 6.19 -10.18
CA ILE A 430 -15.47 4.89 -9.75
C ILE A 430 -15.74 4.05 -11.00
N PRO A 431 -14.97 2.97 -11.22
CA PRO A 431 -15.29 1.99 -12.25
C PRO A 431 -16.67 1.36 -12.00
N ARG A 432 -17.50 1.29 -13.04
CA ARG A 432 -18.87 0.76 -12.97
C ARG A 432 -18.93 -0.68 -12.47
N ALA A 433 -17.89 -1.47 -12.75
CA ALA A 433 -17.79 -2.86 -12.29
C ALA A 433 -17.85 -3.03 -10.77
N LEU A 434 -17.59 -1.97 -10.00
CA LEU A 434 -17.67 -1.98 -8.54
C LEU A 434 -19.04 -1.59 -8.00
N LEU A 435 -19.97 -1.08 -8.82
CA LEU A 435 -21.19 -0.43 -8.34
C LEU A 435 -22.06 -1.33 -7.45
N SER A 436 -22.14 -2.62 -7.77
CA SER A 436 -22.90 -3.59 -6.99
C SER A 436 -22.27 -3.94 -5.64
N SER A 437 -20.96 -3.77 -5.48
CA SER A 437 -20.25 -4.00 -4.23
C SER A 437 -20.06 -2.73 -3.39
N LEU A 438 -20.10 -1.54 -4.00
CA LEU A 438 -19.91 -0.25 -3.27
C LEU A 438 -20.77 -0.09 -2.01
N PRO A 439 -22.06 -0.50 -1.98
CA PRO A 439 -22.87 -0.38 -0.75
C PRO A 439 -22.27 -1.09 0.47
N SER A 440 -21.44 -2.12 0.28
CA SER A 440 -20.80 -2.81 1.42
C SER A 440 -19.86 -1.88 2.20
N LEU A 441 -19.22 -0.92 1.53
CA LEU A 441 -18.33 0.07 2.17
C LEU A 441 -19.07 1.04 3.09
N ALA A 442 -20.39 1.20 2.88
CA ALA A 442 -21.24 1.97 3.77
C ALA A 442 -21.70 1.16 4.99
N SER A 443 -21.63 -0.17 4.97
CA SER A 443 -22.17 -1.02 6.04
C SER A 443 -21.28 -1.06 7.28
N SER A 444 -21.88 -0.98 8.47
CA SER A 444 -21.19 -1.23 9.75
C SER A 444 -20.68 -2.66 9.91
N SER A 445 -21.19 -3.61 9.12
CA SER A 445 -20.71 -4.99 9.05
C SER A 445 -19.71 -5.25 7.92
N TYR A 446 -19.09 -4.19 7.37
CA TYR A 446 -18.13 -4.31 6.29
C TYR A 446 -17.00 -5.27 6.65
N THR A 447 -16.83 -6.30 5.82
CA THR A 447 -15.62 -7.12 5.79
C THR A 447 -14.79 -6.66 4.63
N HIS A 448 -13.49 -6.43 4.86
CA HIS A 448 -12.63 -5.87 3.85
C HIS A 448 -12.58 -6.69 2.58
N ARG A 449 -12.52 -5.96 1.48
CA ARG A 449 -12.24 -6.47 0.15
C ARG A 449 -11.56 -5.38 -0.66
N TYR A 450 -10.80 -5.80 -1.66
CA TYR A 450 -10.22 -4.88 -2.62
C TYR A 450 -11.29 -4.26 -3.54
N PHE A 451 -11.11 -2.99 -3.89
CA PHE A 451 -11.95 -2.27 -4.85
C PHE A 451 -11.12 -1.70 -6.01
N VAL A 452 -10.51 -0.53 -5.85
CA VAL A 452 -9.58 0.04 -6.84
C VAL A 452 -8.17 -0.11 -6.30
N ASP A 453 -7.57 -1.25 -6.59
CA ASP A 453 -6.28 -1.66 -6.01
C ASP A 453 -5.19 -1.87 -7.09
N GLY A 454 -5.54 -1.67 -8.36
CA GLY A 454 -4.64 -1.87 -9.49
C GLY A 454 -3.63 -0.74 -9.69
N GLN A 455 -2.63 -1.02 -10.51
CA GLN A 455 -1.64 -0.02 -10.95
C GLN A 455 -2.20 0.87 -12.08
N GLN A 456 -1.63 2.07 -12.22
CA GLN A 456 -1.93 2.99 -13.32
C GLN A 456 -0.68 3.26 -14.16
N THR A 457 -0.90 3.50 -15.45
CA THR A 457 0.15 3.85 -16.41
C THR A 457 -0.22 5.17 -17.08
N GLU A 458 0.64 6.17 -16.92
CA GLU A 458 0.59 7.40 -17.73
C GLU A 458 1.23 7.15 -19.10
N SER A 459 0.58 7.61 -20.17
CA SER A 459 1.16 7.56 -21.52
C SER A 459 0.70 8.73 -22.38
N ASP A 460 1.34 8.88 -23.55
CA ASP A 460 0.92 9.83 -24.57
C ASP A 460 0.31 9.09 -25.77
N ALA A 461 -0.70 9.68 -26.38
CA ALA A 461 -1.27 9.16 -27.61
C ALA A 461 -1.82 10.26 -28.51
N TYR A 462 -1.76 10.04 -29.83
CA TYR A 462 -2.35 10.96 -30.79
C TYR A 462 -3.78 10.51 -31.12
N LEU A 463 -4.76 11.13 -30.47
CA LEU A 463 -6.17 10.75 -30.51
C LEU A 463 -7.01 11.90 -31.08
N ASN A 464 -7.93 11.59 -31.99
CA ASN A 464 -8.87 12.55 -32.57
C ASN A 464 -8.20 13.83 -33.12
N GLY A 465 -7.04 13.67 -33.76
CA GLY A 465 -6.30 14.80 -34.36
C GLY A 465 -5.53 15.67 -33.38
N SER A 466 -5.30 15.20 -32.14
CA SER A 466 -4.55 15.95 -31.12
C SER A 466 -3.74 15.02 -30.22
N TRP A 467 -2.62 15.51 -29.68
CA TRP A 467 -1.91 14.81 -28.61
C TRP A 467 -2.70 14.86 -27.31
N ARG A 468 -2.85 13.69 -26.69
CA ARG A 468 -3.48 13.48 -25.40
C ARG A 468 -2.50 12.80 -24.46
N ASN A 469 -2.57 13.17 -23.19
CA ASN A 469 -1.93 12.47 -22.10
C ASN A 469 -3.01 11.63 -21.41
N VAL A 470 -2.81 10.33 -21.35
CA VAL A 470 -3.80 9.36 -20.90
C VAL A 470 -3.29 8.63 -19.67
N LEU A 471 -4.22 8.26 -18.80
CA LEU A 471 -3.96 7.37 -17.67
C LEU A 471 -4.80 6.11 -17.88
N VAL A 472 -4.15 4.96 -17.95
CA VAL A 472 -4.81 3.66 -18.08
C VAL A 472 -4.59 2.88 -16.80
N GLY A 473 -5.65 2.40 -16.18
CA GLY A 473 -5.57 1.69 -14.89
C GLY A 473 -6.49 0.49 -14.84
N SER A 474 -6.30 -0.33 -13.80
CA SER A 474 -7.17 -1.45 -13.48
C SER A 474 -7.72 -1.32 -12.06
N THR A 475 -8.70 -2.16 -11.74
CA THR A 475 -9.20 -2.35 -10.37
C THR A 475 -8.36 -3.35 -9.57
N GLY A 476 -7.33 -3.97 -10.17
CA GLY A 476 -6.45 -4.91 -9.49
C GLY A 476 -7.21 -6.13 -8.97
N ALA A 477 -7.03 -6.43 -7.68
CA ALA A 477 -7.72 -7.52 -6.98
C ALA A 477 -9.21 -7.25 -6.69
N GLY A 478 -9.73 -6.04 -6.98
CA GLY A 478 -11.14 -5.72 -6.83
C GLY A 478 -12.01 -6.32 -7.94
N ALA A 479 -12.78 -5.49 -8.65
CA ALA A 479 -13.52 -5.99 -9.81
C ALA A 479 -12.57 -6.42 -10.95
N ARG A 480 -13.10 -7.12 -11.95
CA ARG A 480 -12.37 -7.47 -13.18
C ARG A 480 -12.61 -6.38 -14.20
N ALA A 481 -11.83 -5.30 -14.12
CA ALA A 481 -12.03 -4.12 -14.96
C ALA A 481 -10.72 -3.38 -15.23
N VAL A 482 -10.67 -2.78 -16.42
CA VAL A 482 -9.66 -1.80 -16.83
C VAL A 482 -10.36 -0.56 -17.38
N TYR A 483 -9.73 0.60 -17.26
CA TYR A 483 -10.30 1.88 -17.67
C TYR A 483 -9.22 2.81 -18.20
N ALA A 484 -9.64 3.80 -18.99
CA ALA A 484 -8.75 4.85 -19.49
C ALA A 484 -9.36 6.25 -19.30
N LEU A 485 -8.50 7.20 -18.93
CA LEU A 485 -8.83 8.59 -18.67
C LEU A 485 -7.96 9.51 -19.53
N ASP A 486 -8.53 10.62 -20.02
CA ASP A 486 -7.79 11.76 -20.57
C ASP A 486 -7.37 12.68 -19.42
N VAL A 487 -6.09 12.64 -19.08
CA VAL A 487 -5.45 13.43 -18.03
C VAL A 487 -4.66 14.61 -18.61
N THR A 488 -4.96 15.03 -19.85
CA THR A 488 -4.27 16.17 -20.50
C THR A 488 -4.38 17.45 -19.68
N ASN A 489 -5.49 17.68 -18.97
CA ASN A 489 -5.69 18.82 -18.07
C ASN A 489 -6.04 18.33 -16.66
N PRO A 490 -5.06 17.78 -15.91
CA PRO A 490 -5.33 16.91 -14.77
C PRO A 490 -6.00 17.65 -13.59
N THR A 491 -5.83 18.97 -13.48
CA THR A 491 -6.47 19.78 -12.42
C THR A 491 -7.92 20.19 -12.71
N SER A 492 -8.44 19.89 -13.90
CA SER A 492 -9.79 20.33 -14.37
C SER A 492 -10.58 19.19 -15.04
N MET A 493 -10.30 17.96 -14.64
CA MET A 493 -10.99 16.77 -15.16
C MET A 493 -12.48 16.76 -14.81
N ASN A 494 -13.27 16.13 -15.68
CA ASN A 494 -14.72 16.01 -15.53
C ASN A 494 -15.22 14.67 -16.11
N ALA A 495 -16.53 14.47 -16.17
CA ALA A 495 -17.13 13.26 -16.73
C ALA A 495 -16.64 12.92 -18.15
N GLY A 496 -16.36 13.93 -18.98
CA GLY A 496 -15.82 13.76 -20.34
C GLY A 496 -14.33 13.39 -20.38
N SER A 497 -13.63 13.43 -19.25
CA SER A 497 -12.27 12.91 -19.13
C SER A 497 -12.23 11.38 -19.06
N VAL A 498 -13.35 10.70 -18.80
CA VAL A 498 -13.41 9.23 -18.84
C VAL A 498 -13.56 8.79 -20.29
N LEU A 499 -12.57 8.06 -20.81
CA LEU A 499 -12.56 7.62 -22.22
C LEU A 499 -13.42 6.36 -22.41
N TRP A 500 -13.18 5.34 -21.59
CA TRP A 500 -13.88 4.06 -21.64
C TRP A 500 -13.58 3.20 -20.42
N GLU A 501 -14.39 2.16 -20.26
CA GLU A 501 -14.21 1.06 -19.33
C GLU A 501 -14.33 -0.26 -20.10
N PHE A 502 -13.55 -1.25 -19.71
CA PHE A 502 -13.60 -2.60 -20.24
C PHE A 502 -13.59 -3.57 -19.06
N ASP A 503 -14.69 -4.30 -18.87
CA ASP A 503 -14.87 -5.20 -17.73
C ASP A 503 -15.37 -6.60 -18.16
N SER A 504 -15.47 -7.51 -17.20
CA SER A 504 -15.88 -8.90 -17.46
C SER A 504 -17.31 -9.06 -17.98
N THR A 505 -18.14 -8.02 -17.95
CA THR A 505 -19.46 -8.03 -18.60
C THR A 505 -19.37 -7.78 -20.11
N ILE A 506 -18.30 -7.11 -20.55
CA ILE A 506 -17.97 -6.91 -21.97
C ILE A 506 -17.28 -8.16 -22.53
N ASP A 507 -16.29 -8.69 -21.81
CA ASP A 507 -15.59 -9.93 -22.18
C ASP A 507 -15.33 -10.79 -20.93
N PRO A 508 -15.99 -11.96 -20.79
CA PRO A 508 -15.86 -12.82 -19.61
C PRO A 508 -14.46 -13.44 -19.46
N GLU A 509 -13.62 -13.38 -20.50
CA GLU A 509 -12.23 -13.83 -20.46
C GLU A 509 -11.29 -12.83 -19.76
N LEU A 510 -11.81 -11.68 -19.33
CA LEU A 510 -11.10 -10.74 -18.46
C LEU A 510 -11.11 -11.26 -17.00
N GLY A 511 -9.91 -11.42 -16.46
CA GLY A 511 -9.63 -11.73 -15.06
C GLY A 511 -9.24 -10.50 -14.23
N HIS A 512 -8.55 -10.72 -13.11
CA HIS A 512 -8.02 -9.66 -12.25
C HIS A 512 -6.69 -9.11 -12.80
N VAL A 513 -6.74 -7.95 -13.46
CA VAL A 513 -5.54 -7.32 -14.03
C VAL A 513 -4.76 -6.61 -12.93
N MET A 514 -3.75 -7.27 -12.35
CA MET A 514 -2.96 -6.72 -11.23
C MET A 514 -1.68 -5.98 -11.69
N ALA A 515 -1.17 -6.30 -12.87
CA ALA A 515 0.03 -5.71 -13.43
C ALA A 515 -0.29 -4.41 -14.21
N PRO A 516 0.69 -3.50 -14.39
CA PRO A 516 0.48 -2.27 -15.12
C PRO A 516 0.18 -2.53 -16.61
N ILE A 517 -0.67 -1.69 -17.19
CA ILE A 517 -1.13 -1.79 -18.58
C ILE A 517 -0.17 -1.01 -19.48
N GLU A 518 0.31 -1.61 -20.57
CA GLU A 518 1.18 -0.94 -21.53
C GLU A 518 0.38 -0.23 -22.62
N VAL A 519 0.84 0.93 -23.07
CA VAL A 519 0.18 1.73 -24.11
C VAL A 519 1.13 1.99 -25.27
N GLY A 520 0.67 1.84 -26.51
CA GLY A 520 1.52 2.14 -27.67
C GLY A 520 0.80 2.21 -28.99
N ARG A 521 1.52 2.74 -29.99
CA ARG A 521 1.08 2.75 -31.38
C ARG A 521 1.45 1.44 -32.07
N MET A 522 0.44 0.74 -32.56
CA MET A 522 0.55 -0.52 -33.29
C MET A 522 0.94 -0.26 -34.75
N LYS A 523 1.45 -1.29 -35.44
CA LYS A 523 1.89 -1.17 -36.84
C LYS A 523 0.74 -0.92 -37.83
N ASN A 524 -0.50 -1.28 -37.47
CA ASN A 524 -1.71 -0.93 -38.21
C ASN A 524 -2.10 0.56 -38.07
N GLY A 525 -1.37 1.34 -37.25
CA GLY A 525 -1.58 2.76 -37.02
C GLY A 525 -2.48 3.10 -35.84
N GLU A 526 -3.14 2.11 -35.22
CA GLU A 526 -3.99 2.30 -34.05
C GLU A 526 -3.15 2.52 -32.78
N TRP A 527 -3.71 3.27 -31.84
CA TRP A 527 -3.22 3.35 -30.47
C TRP A 527 -3.95 2.34 -29.62
N ALA A 528 -3.23 1.53 -28.85
CA ALA A 528 -3.80 0.45 -28.06
C ALA A 528 -3.28 0.42 -26.63
N ALA A 529 -4.16 0.02 -25.72
CA ALA A 529 -3.81 -0.50 -24.40
C ALA A 529 -3.64 -2.03 -24.51
N VAL A 530 -2.53 -2.55 -24.00
CA VAL A 530 -2.12 -3.95 -24.13
C VAL A 530 -1.80 -4.52 -22.74
N PHE A 531 -2.46 -5.62 -22.38
CA PHE A 531 -2.35 -6.20 -21.04
C PHE A 531 -2.69 -7.69 -21.05
N GLY A 532 -2.19 -8.41 -20.04
CA GLY A 532 -2.57 -9.79 -19.79
C GLY A 532 -3.92 -9.86 -19.10
N ASN A 533 -4.68 -10.92 -19.35
CA ASN A 533 -6.03 -11.04 -18.82
C ASN A 533 -6.10 -11.24 -17.30
N GLY A 534 -5.02 -11.65 -16.65
CA GLY A 534 -4.99 -11.95 -15.23
C GLY A 534 -5.71 -13.24 -14.83
N PRO A 535 -5.61 -13.65 -13.54
CA PRO A 535 -6.28 -14.82 -12.98
C PRO A 535 -7.81 -14.71 -12.96
N ASP A 536 -8.46 -15.86 -12.75
CA ASP A 536 -9.90 -16.03 -12.55
C ASP A 536 -10.80 -15.59 -13.72
N SER A 537 -10.27 -15.53 -14.94
CA SER A 537 -11.08 -15.43 -16.15
C SER A 537 -12.07 -16.61 -16.28
N ALA A 538 -13.16 -16.45 -17.05
CA ALA A 538 -14.22 -17.46 -17.14
C ALA A 538 -13.74 -18.85 -17.59
N SER A 539 -12.83 -18.92 -18.57
CA SER A 539 -12.22 -20.19 -19.00
C SER A 539 -10.99 -20.61 -18.19
N GLY A 540 -10.43 -19.71 -17.38
CA GLY A 540 -9.16 -19.90 -16.69
C GLY A 540 -7.95 -20.04 -17.62
N LEU A 541 -8.00 -19.50 -18.85
CA LEU A 541 -6.91 -19.54 -19.81
C LEU A 541 -6.10 -18.22 -19.82
N ALA A 542 -4.82 -18.29 -20.17
CA ALA A 542 -3.99 -17.10 -20.36
C ALA A 542 -4.25 -16.44 -21.72
N ARG A 543 -4.49 -15.12 -21.74
CA ARG A 543 -4.75 -14.35 -22.96
C ARG A 543 -4.09 -12.96 -22.91
N LEU A 544 -3.58 -12.51 -24.06
CA LEU A 544 -3.19 -11.13 -24.29
C LEU A 544 -4.38 -10.35 -24.84
N PHE A 545 -4.74 -9.26 -24.19
CA PHE A 545 -5.75 -8.31 -24.64
C PHE A 545 -5.10 -7.10 -25.30
N ILE A 546 -5.65 -6.69 -26.45
CA ILE A 546 -5.26 -5.49 -27.18
C ILE A 546 -6.54 -4.70 -27.45
N VAL A 547 -6.69 -3.58 -26.75
CA VAL A 547 -7.91 -2.75 -26.73
C VAL A 547 -7.59 -1.39 -27.34
N ASN A 548 -8.47 -0.87 -28.19
CA ASN A 548 -8.31 0.42 -28.82
C ASN A 548 -8.32 1.53 -27.75
N LEU A 549 -7.23 2.29 -27.65
CA LEU A 549 -7.05 3.29 -26.61
C LEU A 549 -8.05 4.44 -26.69
N ARG A 550 -8.62 4.71 -27.87
CA ARG A 550 -9.62 5.76 -28.04
C ARG A 550 -11.01 5.30 -27.65
N THR A 551 -11.42 4.10 -28.10
CA THR A 551 -12.82 3.67 -28.04
C THR A 551 -13.11 2.67 -26.93
N GLY A 552 -12.10 1.95 -26.44
CA GLY A 552 -12.26 0.84 -25.51
C GLY A 552 -12.69 -0.46 -26.19
N GLU A 553 -12.78 -0.50 -27.52
CA GLU A 553 -13.17 -1.69 -28.26
C GLU A 553 -12.01 -2.69 -28.38
N LEU A 554 -12.32 -3.98 -28.28
CA LEU A 554 -11.34 -5.04 -28.44
C LEU A 554 -10.84 -5.08 -29.89
N ILE A 555 -9.53 -4.86 -30.09
CA ILE A 555 -8.88 -5.04 -31.40
C ILE A 555 -8.57 -6.52 -31.60
N ARG A 556 -8.00 -7.16 -30.58
CA ARG A 556 -7.61 -8.58 -30.61
C ARG A 556 -7.46 -9.14 -29.20
N SER A 557 -7.90 -10.38 -29.02
CA SER A 557 -7.51 -11.25 -27.91
C SER A 557 -6.69 -12.41 -28.47
N ILE A 558 -5.54 -12.71 -27.87
CA ILE A 558 -4.64 -13.79 -28.30
C ILE A 558 -4.46 -14.77 -27.15
N GLN A 559 -4.97 -15.99 -27.31
CA GLN A 559 -4.80 -17.05 -26.33
C GLN A 559 -3.36 -17.58 -26.32
N ALA A 560 -2.81 -17.79 -25.12
CA ALA A 560 -1.47 -18.32 -24.87
C ALA A 560 -1.57 -19.71 -24.22
N GLY A 561 -1.43 -20.75 -25.04
CA GLY A 561 -1.57 -22.13 -24.59
C GLY A 561 -3.02 -22.54 -24.27
N ASN A 562 -3.18 -23.71 -23.65
CA ASN A 562 -4.49 -24.31 -23.33
C ASN A 562 -4.61 -24.75 -21.86
N ALA A 563 -3.64 -24.38 -21.01
CA ALA A 563 -3.68 -24.73 -19.59
C ALA A 563 -4.74 -23.89 -18.88
N THR A 564 -5.64 -24.56 -18.14
CA THR A 564 -6.66 -23.95 -17.28
C THR A 564 -6.04 -23.55 -15.93
N ASN A 565 -6.79 -22.85 -15.07
CA ASN A 565 -6.27 -22.24 -13.83
C ASN A 565 -5.02 -21.40 -14.11
N ASN A 566 -5.12 -20.62 -15.19
CA ASN A 566 -4.07 -19.81 -15.72
C ASN A 566 -4.59 -18.38 -15.96
N GLY A 567 -3.66 -17.47 -16.18
CA GLY A 567 -3.90 -16.06 -16.43
C GLY A 567 -2.59 -15.45 -16.89
N LEU A 568 -2.64 -14.63 -17.93
CA LEU A 568 -1.46 -13.93 -18.39
C LEU A 568 -1.18 -12.76 -17.44
N GLY A 569 0.05 -12.69 -16.91
CA GLY A 569 0.50 -11.65 -15.99
C GLY A 569 0.85 -10.35 -16.69
N GLY A 570 1.80 -9.60 -16.11
CA GLY A 570 2.29 -8.35 -16.66
C GLY A 570 2.90 -8.48 -18.06
N VAL A 571 2.64 -7.49 -18.90
CA VAL A 571 3.06 -7.45 -20.31
C VAL A 571 4.13 -6.40 -20.50
N ARG A 572 5.18 -6.72 -21.26
CA ARG A 572 6.19 -5.79 -21.72
C ARG A 572 6.17 -5.66 -23.23
N LEU A 573 5.93 -4.45 -23.74
CA LEU A 573 5.96 -4.20 -25.19
C LEU A 573 7.39 -4.09 -25.72
N ILE A 574 7.59 -4.61 -26.93
CA ILE A 574 8.80 -4.41 -27.73
C ILE A 574 8.47 -3.38 -28.81
N ARG A 575 9.29 -2.35 -28.91
CA ARG A 575 9.16 -1.29 -29.92
C ARG A 575 10.33 -1.32 -30.89
N ASP A 576 10.06 -0.95 -32.13
CA ASP A 576 11.11 -0.71 -33.12
C ASP A 576 11.83 0.63 -32.87
N ALA A 577 12.81 0.95 -33.72
CA ALA A 577 13.54 2.21 -33.62
C ALA A 577 12.66 3.46 -33.80
N ASN A 578 11.44 3.31 -34.34
CA ASN A 578 10.47 4.36 -34.58
C ASN A 578 9.35 4.37 -33.54
N GLN A 579 9.54 3.75 -32.37
CA GLN A 579 8.56 3.68 -31.28
C GLN A 579 7.24 2.93 -31.60
N VAL A 580 7.20 2.18 -32.71
CA VAL A 580 6.04 1.36 -33.09
C VAL A 580 6.15 0.00 -32.42
N VAL A 581 5.02 -0.48 -31.86
CA VAL A 581 4.93 -1.78 -31.21
C VAL A 581 5.05 -2.90 -32.25
N ILE A 582 5.98 -3.83 -32.00
CA ILE A 582 6.31 -4.96 -32.90
C ILE A 582 6.19 -6.33 -32.22
N GLY A 583 6.09 -6.36 -30.89
CA GLY A 583 5.91 -7.60 -30.14
C GLY A 583 5.68 -7.33 -28.67
N ALA A 584 5.51 -8.39 -27.90
CA ALA A 584 5.39 -8.32 -26.45
C ALA A 584 5.93 -9.58 -25.79
N TYR A 585 6.37 -9.47 -24.54
CA TYR A 585 6.63 -10.61 -23.65
C TYR A 585 5.69 -10.56 -22.44
N ALA A 586 5.31 -11.72 -21.92
CA ALA A 586 4.53 -11.85 -20.70
C ALA A 586 4.77 -13.20 -20.02
N GLY A 587 4.63 -13.22 -18.70
CA GLY A 587 4.57 -14.45 -17.91
C GLY A 587 3.14 -14.97 -17.75
N ASP A 588 2.98 -16.21 -17.27
CA ASP A 588 1.69 -16.76 -16.84
C ASP A 588 1.81 -17.56 -15.52
N LEU A 589 0.67 -17.96 -14.96
CA LEU A 589 0.60 -18.72 -13.70
C LEU A 589 1.16 -20.14 -13.80
N GLN A 590 1.37 -20.64 -15.01
CA GLN A 590 1.95 -21.94 -15.29
C GLN A 590 3.47 -21.84 -15.55
N GLY A 591 4.07 -20.69 -15.24
CA GLY A 591 5.51 -20.42 -15.37
C GLY A 591 6.00 -20.24 -16.80
N ASN A 592 5.10 -20.09 -17.76
CA ASN A 592 5.49 -19.89 -19.15
C ASN A 592 5.88 -18.43 -19.40
N VAL A 593 6.99 -18.23 -20.11
CA VAL A 593 7.38 -16.93 -20.67
C VAL A 593 6.97 -16.91 -22.13
N TRP A 594 5.94 -16.14 -22.45
CA TRP A 594 5.37 -16.02 -23.79
C TRP A 594 5.97 -14.86 -24.55
N LYS A 595 6.05 -15.00 -25.87
CA LYS A 595 6.30 -13.91 -26.82
C LYS A 595 5.14 -13.82 -27.79
N PHE A 596 4.74 -12.60 -28.12
CA PHE A 596 3.69 -12.31 -29.10
C PHE A 596 4.27 -11.58 -30.31
N ASP A 597 3.96 -12.06 -31.51
CA ASP A 597 4.29 -11.42 -32.78
C ASP A 597 3.18 -10.43 -33.16
N LEU A 598 3.51 -9.14 -33.09
CA LEU A 598 2.61 -8.02 -33.38
C LEU A 598 3.07 -7.24 -34.63
N THR A 599 3.93 -7.84 -35.46
CA THR A 599 4.56 -7.19 -36.62
C THR A 599 3.67 -7.04 -37.85
N SER A 600 2.48 -7.64 -37.86
CA SER A 600 1.55 -7.47 -38.99
C SER A 600 0.74 -6.17 -38.88
N THR A 601 0.42 -5.55 -40.02
CA THR A 601 -0.59 -4.47 -40.10
C THR A 601 -2.01 -5.00 -39.99
N THR A 602 -2.21 -6.31 -40.09
CA THR A 602 -3.52 -6.97 -39.96
C THR A 602 -3.61 -7.62 -38.59
N SER A 603 -4.46 -7.08 -37.70
CA SER A 603 -4.59 -7.55 -36.31
C SER A 603 -4.97 -9.03 -36.19
N ALA A 604 -5.68 -9.59 -37.16
CA ALA A 604 -6.01 -11.01 -37.20
C ALA A 604 -4.80 -11.95 -37.35
N GLN A 605 -3.65 -11.44 -37.83
CA GLN A 605 -2.41 -12.20 -37.98
C GLN A 605 -1.48 -12.11 -36.77
N TRP A 606 -1.81 -11.26 -35.79
CA TRP A 606 -1.13 -11.23 -34.51
C TRP A 606 -1.37 -12.54 -33.76
N ARG A 607 -0.28 -13.10 -33.22
CA ARG A 607 -0.27 -14.47 -32.68
C ARG A 607 0.84 -14.64 -31.65
N VAL A 608 0.77 -15.73 -30.90
CA VAL A 608 1.90 -16.22 -30.11
C VAL A 608 3.04 -16.60 -31.05
N ALA A 609 4.26 -16.19 -30.72
CA ALA A 609 5.48 -16.54 -31.45
C ALA A 609 5.81 -18.04 -31.29
N PHE A 610 6.94 -18.48 -31.85
CA PHE A 610 7.42 -19.88 -31.74
C PHE A 610 6.35 -20.93 -32.05
N SER A 611 5.53 -20.67 -33.07
CA SER A 611 4.43 -21.55 -33.51
C SER A 611 3.42 -21.90 -32.40
N GLY A 612 3.13 -20.95 -31.50
CA GLY A 612 2.17 -21.15 -30.42
C GLY A 612 2.76 -21.70 -29.11
N ALA A 613 4.09 -21.81 -29.01
CA ALA A 613 4.79 -22.29 -27.82
C ALA A 613 5.43 -21.14 -27.03
N PRO A 614 5.64 -21.29 -25.71
CA PRO A 614 6.35 -20.28 -24.93
C PRO A 614 7.86 -20.29 -25.26
N LEU A 615 8.53 -19.16 -25.02
CA LEU A 615 9.98 -19.04 -25.09
C LEU A 615 10.66 -19.99 -24.11
N PHE A 616 10.13 -20.07 -22.88
CA PHE A 616 10.65 -20.86 -21.77
C PHE A 616 9.52 -21.22 -20.80
N THR A 617 9.69 -22.28 -20.00
CA THR A 617 8.78 -22.64 -18.90
C THR A 617 9.61 -22.78 -17.62
N ALA A 618 9.35 -21.92 -16.64
CA ALA A 618 10.02 -21.90 -15.34
C ALA A 618 9.43 -22.97 -14.42
N THR A 619 10.32 -23.79 -13.86
CA THR A 619 9.99 -24.80 -12.87
C THR A 619 11.05 -24.80 -11.78
N ASP A 620 10.66 -25.19 -10.58
CA ASP A 620 11.63 -25.50 -9.53
C ASP A 620 12.41 -26.79 -9.85
N SER A 621 13.34 -27.15 -8.96
CA SER A 621 14.17 -28.35 -9.08
C SER A 621 13.38 -29.66 -9.06
N GLY A 622 12.15 -29.65 -8.51
CA GLY A 622 11.22 -30.76 -8.51
C GLY A 622 10.35 -30.84 -9.78
N GLY A 623 10.46 -29.86 -10.68
CA GLY A 623 9.68 -29.76 -11.90
C GLY A 623 8.29 -29.14 -11.71
N ALA A 624 7.98 -28.59 -10.53
CA ALA A 624 6.71 -27.88 -10.35
C ALA A 624 6.78 -26.49 -10.99
N PRO A 625 5.72 -26.04 -11.69
CA PRO A 625 5.67 -24.71 -12.29
C PRO A 625 5.89 -23.60 -11.27
N GLN A 626 6.61 -22.55 -11.68
CA GLN A 626 6.80 -21.34 -10.88
C GLN A 626 6.04 -20.18 -11.53
N PRO A 627 4.98 -19.64 -10.92
CA PRO A 627 4.12 -18.63 -11.54
C PRO A 627 4.87 -17.32 -11.84
N ILE A 628 4.50 -16.61 -12.91
CA ILE A 628 5.12 -15.33 -13.30
C ILE A 628 4.03 -14.28 -13.50
N MET A 629 3.82 -13.43 -12.49
CA MET A 629 2.82 -12.35 -12.54
C MET A 629 3.42 -10.95 -12.78
N ALA A 630 4.67 -10.73 -12.36
CA ALA A 630 5.37 -9.48 -12.57
C ALA A 630 5.62 -9.22 -14.07
N THR A 631 5.59 -7.96 -14.48
CA THR A 631 5.92 -7.56 -15.86
C THR A 631 7.39 -7.89 -16.17
N PRO A 632 7.69 -8.64 -17.25
CA PRO A 632 9.07 -8.88 -17.68
C PRO A 632 9.81 -7.57 -18.00
N GLN A 633 11.13 -7.56 -17.88
CA GLN A 633 11.96 -6.49 -18.45
C GLN A 633 12.79 -7.02 -19.61
N VAL A 634 13.14 -6.15 -20.55
CA VAL A 634 13.90 -6.54 -21.74
C VAL A 634 15.05 -5.58 -22.01
N ILE A 635 16.20 -6.14 -22.38
CA ILE A 635 17.34 -5.39 -22.94
C ILE A 635 17.83 -6.05 -24.23
N SER A 636 18.47 -5.27 -25.10
CA SER A 636 19.10 -5.84 -26.29
C SER A 636 20.31 -6.69 -25.91
N HIS A 637 20.42 -7.89 -26.47
CA HIS A 637 21.59 -8.73 -26.24
C HIS A 637 22.73 -8.33 -27.21
N PRO A 638 24.01 -8.26 -26.78
CA PRO A 638 25.12 -7.83 -27.65
C PRO A 638 25.32 -8.68 -28.91
N ARG A 639 24.92 -9.95 -28.88
CA ARG A 639 24.96 -10.88 -30.03
C ARG A 639 23.68 -10.86 -30.88
N GLY A 640 22.79 -9.90 -30.66
CA GLY A 640 21.48 -9.83 -31.31
C GLY A 640 20.37 -10.49 -30.49
N GLY A 641 19.15 -10.08 -30.74
CA GLY A 641 17.97 -10.49 -29.98
C GLY A 641 17.84 -9.73 -28.66
N TYR A 642 17.13 -10.31 -27.69
CA TYR A 642 16.79 -9.69 -26.42
C TYR A 642 17.09 -10.62 -25.25
N MET A 643 17.59 -10.04 -24.16
CA MET A 643 17.58 -10.68 -22.85
C MET A 643 16.28 -10.33 -22.14
N VAL A 644 15.49 -11.34 -21.79
CA VAL A 644 14.21 -11.22 -21.09
C VAL A 644 14.42 -11.57 -19.62
N LEU A 645 14.22 -10.59 -18.75
CA LEU A 645 14.36 -10.71 -17.31
C LEU A 645 12.99 -10.98 -16.69
N VAL A 646 12.89 -12.07 -15.92
CA VAL A 646 11.67 -12.44 -15.19
C VAL A 646 12.04 -12.92 -13.78
N GLY A 647 11.20 -12.60 -12.81
CA GLY A 647 11.22 -13.25 -11.50
C GLY A 647 9.91 -14.02 -11.29
N THR A 648 9.99 -15.13 -10.57
CA THR A 648 8.83 -15.98 -10.31
C THR A 648 8.24 -15.70 -8.92
N GLY A 649 6.92 -15.86 -8.82
CA GLY A 649 6.15 -15.58 -7.61
C GLY A 649 4.70 -15.21 -7.88
N LYS A 650 3.85 -15.49 -6.89
CA LYS A 650 2.51 -14.92 -6.75
C LYS A 650 2.16 -14.71 -5.28
N LEU A 651 1.27 -13.76 -5.01
CA LEU A 651 0.76 -13.46 -3.67
C LEU A 651 -0.60 -12.77 -3.76
N TYR A 652 -1.61 -13.50 -4.24
CA TYR A 652 -2.97 -12.95 -4.37
C TYR A 652 -4.08 -13.95 -4.02
N GLU A 653 -3.75 -15.25 -3.92
CA GLU A 653 -4.68 -16.31 -3.52
C GLU A 653 -4.48 -16.68 -2.04
N GLU A 654 -5.54 -17.24 -1.44
CA GLU A 654 -5.45 -17.88 -0.13
C GLU A 654 -4.43 -19.03 -0.17
N GLY A 655 -3.58 -19.13 0.87
CA GLY A 655 -2.50 -20.13 0.94
C GLY A 655 -1.17 -19.68 0.36
N ASP A 656 -1.12 -18.64 -0.49
CA ASP A 656 0.15 -18.09 -0.99
C ASP A 656 1.05 -17.57 0.14
N GLN A 657 0.42 -17.07 1.20
CA GLN A 657 1.05 -16.52 2.41
C GLN A 657 1.90 -17.56 3.18
N THR A 658 1.62 -18.85 2.99
CA THR A 658 2.30 -19.96 3.67
C THR A 658 3.05 -20.86 2.69
N ASN A 659 2.98 -20.57 1.39
CA ASN A 659 3.62 -21.39 0.37
C ASN A 659 5.14 -21.20 0.41
N ALA A 660 5.88 -22.28 0.68
CA ALA A 660 7.35 -22.26 0.78
C ALA A 660 8.08 -22.69 -0.50
N GLN A 661 7.37 -22.86 -1.63
CA GLN A 661 7.97 -23.26 -2.90
C GLN A 661 9.10 -22.30 -3.28
N GLN A 662 10.28 -22.87 -3.54
CA GLN A 662 11.43 -22.10 -4.02
C GLN A 662 11.09 -21.43 -5.35
N GLN A 663 11.25 -20.11 -5.40
CA GLN A 663 11.13 -19.30 -6.61
C GLN A 663 12.51 -18.98 -7.18
N SER A 664 12.56 -18.40 -8.37
CA SER A 664 13.80 -18.13 -9.08
C SER A 664 13.72 -16.81 -9.86
N LEU A 665 14.88 -16.19 -10.07
CA LEU A 665 15.08 -15.12 -11.05
C LEU A 665 15.72 -15.70 -12.31
N TYR A 666 15.40 -15.14 -13.47
CA TYR A 666 15.92 -15.58 -14.76
C TYR A 666 16.32 -14.42 -15.67
N GLY A 667 17.38 -14.62 -16.44
CA GLY A 667 17.65 -13.88 -17.67
C GLY A 667 17.66 -14.84 -18.85
N LEU A 668 16.73 -14.66 -19.79
CA LEU A 668 16.48 -15.57 -20.91
C LEU A 668 16.79 -14.90 -22.25
N TRP A 669 17.73 -15.46 -23.01
CA TRP A 669 18.14 -14.92 -24.30
C TRP A 669 17.23 -15.42 -25.43
N ASP A 670 16.34 -14.56 -25.89
CA ASP A 670 15.64 -14.72 -27.16
C ASP A 670 16.53 -14.24 -28.31
N GLN A 671 16.89 -15.16 -29.21
CA GLN A 671 17.78 -14.92 -30.34
C GLN A 671 17.04 -14.38 -31.58
N GLN A 672 15.70 -14.33 -31.58
CA GLN A 672 14.96 -13.76 -32.70
C GLN A 672 15.28 -12.27 -32.85
N ILE A 673 15.66 -11.88 -34.06
CA ILE A 673 15.87 -10.49 -34.46
C ILE A 673 14.82 -10.06 -35.48
N LEU A 674 14.53 -8.77 -35.54
CA LEU A 674 13.66 -8.23 -36.58
C LEU A 674 14.46 -8.12 -37.89
N VAL A 675 13.99 -8.79 -38.94
CA VAL A 675 14.60 -8.80 -40.27
C VAL A 675 13.60 -8.30 -41.31
N GLN A 676 14.11 -7.63 -42.33
CA GLN A 676 13.30 -7.17 -43.44
C GLN A 676 13.07 -8.31 -44.44
N SER A 677 11.81 -8.58 -44.75
CA SER A 677 11.35 -9.54 -45.76
C SER A 677 10.40 -8.81 -46.72
N GLY A 678 10.96 -8.37 -47.86
CA GLY A 678 10.27 -7.45 -48.77
C GLY A 678 10.03 -6.08 -48.11
N GLU A 679 8.79 -5.60 -48.15
CA GLU A 679 8.37 -4.35 -47.48
C GLU A 679 8.04 -4.56 -45.98
N ASN A 680 8.02 -5.82 -45.51
CA ASN A 680 7.60 -6.15 -44.16
C ASN A 680 8.78 -6.48 -43.26
N TRP A 681 8.74 -5.97 -42.03
CA TRP A 681 9.59 -6.44 -40.94
C TRP A 681 8.96 -7.64 -40.24
N VAL A 682 9.70 -8.74 -40.14
CA VAL A 682 9.27 -10.00 -39.52
C VAL A 682 10.34 -10.50 -38.55
N TRP A 683 9.94 -11.30 -37.56
CA TRP A 683 10.89 -11.96 -36.67
C TRP A 683 11.65 -13.07 -37.41
N SER A 684 12.97 -13.15 -37.22
CA SER A 684 13.80 -14.22 -37.76
C SER A 684 13.41 -15.58 -37.16
N SER A 685 13.74 -16.66 -37.86
CA SER A 685 13.67 -18.01 -37.29
C SER A 685 14.73 -18.15 -36.19
N ALA A 686 14.30 -18.50 -34.98
CA ALA A 686 15.19 -18.96 -33.90
C ALA A 686 14.43 -19.94 -33.00
N GLU A 687 15.17 -20.83 -32.35
CA GLU A 687 14.58 -21.82 -31.45
C GLU A 687 14.29 -21.24 -30.07
N ARG A 688 13.15 -21.66 -29.51
CA ARG A 688 12.79 -21.43 -28.11
C ARG A 688 13.75 -22.20 -27.18
N ILE A 689 13.72 -21.87 -25.90
CA ILE A 689 14.56 -22.52 -24.88
C ILE A 689 13.83 -23.75 -24.36
N THR A 690 14.21 -24.94 -24.85
CA THR A 690 13.65 -26.24 -24.40
C THR A 690 14.57 -27.01 -23.47
N THR A 691 15.87 -26.78 -23.56
CA THR A 691 16.89 -27.54 -22.81
C THR A 691 17.25 -26.80 -21.52
N ARG A 692 16.89 -27.35 -20.36
CA ARG A 692 17.17 -26.73 -19.05
C ARG A 692 18.67 -26.47 -18.80
N SER A 693 19.55 -27.33 -19.31
CA SER A 693 21.01 -27.16 -19.19
C SER A 693 21.58 -26.00 -20.03
N SER A 694 20.78 -25.41 -20.92
CA SER A 694 21.17 -24.16 -21.60
C SER A 694 21.02 -22.93 -20.70
N ILE A 695 20.36 -23.06 -19.54
CA ILE A 695 20.28 -22.01 -18.52
C ILE A 695 21.28 -22.33 -17.42
N VAL A 696 22.22 -21.41 -17.18
CA VAL A 696 23.27 -21.57 -16.16
C VAL A 696 22.72 -21.20 -14.79
N ASP A 697 22.94 -22.06 -13.79
CA ASP A 697 22.50 -21.78 -12.43
C ASP A 697 23.58 -21.01 -11.65
N HIS A 698 23.13 -20.02 -10.90
CA HIS A 698 23.88 -19.27 -9.89
C HIS A 698 23.34 -19.61 -8.50
N SER A 699 24.06 -19.18 -7.47
CA SER A 699 23.65 -19.42 -6.08
C SER A 699 23.86 -18.19 -5.24
N ILE A 700 22.90 -17.90 -4.35
CA ILE A 700 23.10 -16.94 -3.27
C ILE A 700 23.92 -17.65 -2.18
N ASP A 701 24.96 -16.98 -1.68
CA ASP A 701 25.82 -17.58 -0.65
C ASP A 701 25.10 -17.62 0.70
N ALA A 702 25.39 -18.64 1.51
CA ALA A 702 24.81 -18.79 2.84
C ALA A 702 25.43 -17.85 3.86
N ASP A 703 26.70 -17.48 3.66
CA ASP A 703 27.39 -16.49 4.48
C ASP A 703 26.87 -15.10 4.15
N THR A 704 26.52 -14.33 5.18
CA THR A 704 26.04 -12.95 5.05
C THR A 704 27.12 -11.97 5.49
N ILE A 705 27.02 -10.75 4.98
CA ILE A 705 27.84 -9.63 5.45
C ILE A 705 26.97 -8.82 6.42
N SER A 706 27.36 -8.78 7.69
CA SER A 706 26.73 -7.90 8.68
C SER A 706 27.19 -6.45 8.46
N GLY A 707 26.24 -5.56 8.25
CA GLY A 707 26.47 -4.13 8.16
C GLY A 707 26.23 -3.39 9.47
N SER A 708 26.32 -2.07 9.42
CA SER A 708 25.91 -1.22 10.55
C SER A 708 24.38 -1.22 10.74
N GLY A 709 23.93 -1.01 11.98
CA GLY A 709 22.50 -0.82 12.30
C GLY A 709 21.59 -2.00 11.93
N ASP A 710 22.04 -3.24 12.15
CA ASP A 710 21.34 -4.49 11.82
C ASP A 710 21.11 -4.77 10.31
N SER A 711 21.77 -4.00 9.43
CA SER A 711 21.72 -4.25 7.98
C SER A 711 22.38 -5.57 7.61
N THR A 712 21.77 -6.33 6.71
CA THR A 712 22.32 -7.61 6.21
C THR A 712 22.52 -7.54 4.70
N TYR A 713 23.69 -7.95 4.21
CA TYR A 713 24.01 -7.98 2.79
C TYR A 713 24.36 -9.40 2.31
N TYR A 714 24.14 -9.65 1.02
CA TYR A 714 24.24 -10.96 0.39
C TYR A 714 25.19 -10.95 -0.81
N THR A 715 25.91 -12.04 -1.01
CA THR A 715 26.74 -12.29 -2.20
C THR A 715 26.12 -13.38 -3.07
N VAL A 716 26.51 -13.39 -4.36
CA VAL A 716 26.05 -14.37 -5.33
C VAL A 716 27.26 -15.00 -6.01
N THR A 717 27.38 -16.32 -5.85
CA THR A 717 28.34 -17.12 -6.59
C THR A 717 27.82 -17.39 -8.00
N THR A 718 28.65 -17.09 -9.00
CA THR A 718 28.25 -17.10 -10.41
C THR A 718 29.08 -18.11 -11.20
N THR A 719 28.40 -18.89 -12.02
CA THR A 719 29.02 -19.84 -12.94
C THR A 719 29.25 -19.14 -14.29
N PRO A 720 30.43 -19.22 -14.92
CA PRO A 720 30.66 -18.54 -16.19
C PRO A 720 29.69 -18.96 -17.31
N LEU A 721 29.11 -17.98 -18.01
CA LEU A 721 28.26 -18.22 -19.18
C LEU A 721 29.09 -18.29 -20.48
N ASP A 722 28.96 -19.40 -21.19
CA ASP A 722 29.38 -19.53 -22.60
C ASP A 722 28.18 -19.28 -23.53
N TRP A 723 28.13 -18.09 -24.14
CA TRP A 723 27.08 -17.69 -25.08
C TRP A 723 27.06 -18.43 -26.42
N THR A 724 27.91 -19.43 -26.64
CA THR A 724 27.80 -20.34 -27.79
C THR A 724 26.87 -21.52 -27.51
N THR A 725 26.70 -21.88 -26.23
CA THR A 725 25.92 -23.05 -25.79
C THR A 725 24.78 -22.66 -24.83
N HIS A 726 24.99 -21.64 -24.01
CA HIS A 726 24.00 -21.15 -23.05
C HIS A 726 23.06 -20.12 -23.66
N ARG A 727 21.84 -20.10 -23.12
CA ARG A 727 20.70 -19.26 -23.51
C ARG A 727 20.20 -18.39 -22.35
N GLY A 728 20.96 -18.30 -21.26
CA GLY A 728 20.57 -17.48 -20.13
C GLY A 728 21.16 -17.97 -18.81
N TRP A 729 20.64 -17.39 -17.73
CA TRP A 729 21.00 -17.70 -16.36
C TRP A 729 19.75 -17.83 -15.47
N SER A 730 19.87 -18.55 -14.36
CA SER A 730 18.89 -18.57 -13.29
C SER A 730 19.55 -18.36 -11.93
N LEU A 731 18.84 -17.72 -11.00
CA LEU A 731 19.22 -17.57 -9.61
C LEU A 731 18.05 -18.03 -8.73
N PRO A 732 18.10 -19.27 -8.19
CA PRO A 732 17.15 -19.74 -7.20
C PRO A 732 17.19 -18.85 -5.95
N LEU A 733 16.02 -18.46 -5.45
CA LEU A 733 15.87 -17.60 -4.28
C LEU A 733 15.94 -18.46 -3.01
N THR A 734 17.05 -18.36 -2.29
CA THR A 734 17.40 -19.23 -1.15
C THR A 734 17.66 -18.48 0.15
N ILE A 735 17.48 -17.16 0.20
CA ILE A 735 17.73 -16.37 1.42
C ILE A 735 16.79 -16.82 2.53
N VAL A 736 15.52 -17.05 2.18
CA VAL A 736 14.47 -17.49 3.08
C VAL A 736 13.45 -18.33 2.32
N ALA A 737 12.81 -19.28 3.02
CA ALA A 737 11.79 -20.14 2.43
C ALA A 737 10.62 -19.32 1.86
N GLY A 738 10.14 -19.67 0.67
CA GLY A 738 9.03 -18.97 0.01
C GLY A 738 9.34 -17.55 -0.50
N GLN A 739 10.61 -17.11 -0.47
CA GLN A 739 11.06 -15.86 -1.11
C GLN A 739 10.62 -15.83 -2.58
N ARG A 740 10.09 -14.70 -3.04
CA ARG A 740 9.51 -14.55 -4.38
C ARG A 740 9.61 -13.13 -4.93
N ASN A 741 9.53 -12.98 -6.24
CA ASN A 741 9.50 -11.68 -6.92
C ASN A 741 8.08 -11.38 -7.41
N LEU A 742 7.49 -10.28 -6.94
CA LEU A 742 6.14 -9.85 -7.30
C LEU A 742 6.13 -8.58 -8.17
N LEU A 743 7.26 -7.87 -8.21
CA LEU A 743 7.42 -6.59 -8.86
C LEU A 743 8.28 -6.72 -10.11
N SER A 744 7.94 -5.94 -11.13
CA SER A 744 8.75 -5.87 -12.34
C SER A 744 10.18 -5.43 -12.00
N PRO A 745 11.22 -6.08 -12.55
CA PRO A 745 12.60 -5.66 -12.33
C PRO A 745 12.83 -4.19 -12.74
N GLN A 746 13.79 -3.53 -12.11
CA GLN A 746 14.20 -2.15 -12.42
C GLN A 746 15.60 -2.12 -13.02
N PHE A 747 15.92 -1.10 -13.80
CA PHE A 747 17.29 -0.85 -14.24
C PHE A 747 17.96 0.23 -13.39
N LEU A 748 19.16 -0.07 -12.93
CA LEU A 748 20.02 0.76 -12.09
C LEU A 748 21.39 0.88 -12.78
N PHE A 749 21.54 1.87 -13.67
CA PHE A 749 22.77 2.15 -14.44
C PHE A 749 23.55 0.89 -14.93
N GLY A 750 22.98 0.15 -15.88
CA GLY A 750 23.63 -1.04 -16.46
C GLY A 750 23.45 -2.34 -15.64
N TYR A 751 22.88 -2.26 -14.43
CA TYR A 751 22.45 -3.40 -13.63
C TYR A 751 20.92 -3.53 -13.62
N ALA A 752 20.43 -4.73 -13.26
CA ALA A 752 19.04 -5.00 -12.95
C ALA A 752 18.87 -5.13 -11.43
N LEU A 753 17.89 -4.41 -10.88
CA LEU A 753 17.41 -4.54 -9.52
C LEU A 753 16.18 -5.45 -9.52
N PHE A 754 16.25 -6.52 -8.74
CA PHE A 754 15.12 -7.38 -8.42
C PHE A 754 14.77 -7.18 -6.95
N GLU A 755 13.55 -6.73 -6.70
CA GLU A 755 12.98 -6.57 -5.36
C GLU A 755 12.15 -7.81 -5.04
N THR A 756 12.47 -8.48 -3.94
CA THR A 756 11.83 -9.75 -3.56
C THR A 756 11.37 -9.70 -2.12
N MET A 757 10.43 -10.56 -1.76
CA MET A 757 9.94 -10.69 -0.40
C MET A 757 9.64 -12.14 -0.06
N ALA A 758 9.56 -12.45 1.22
CA ALA A 758 9.01 -13.72 1.70
C ALA A 758 7.75 -13.45 2.53
N PRO A 759 6.61 -14.09 2.21
CA PRO A 759 5.38 -13.89 2.98
C PRO A 759 5.45 -14.38 4.43
N SER A 760 6.42 -15.26 4.74
CA SER A 760 6.71 -15.72 6.09
C SER A 760 8.22 -16.02 6.22
N ALA A 761 8.94 -15.31 7.08
CA ALA A 761 10.23 -15.79 7.55
C ALA A 761 10.01 -16.98 8.49
N GLU A 762 10.80 -18.05 8.35
CA GLU A 762 10.85 -19.11 9.36
C GLU A 762 11.27 -18.51 10.71
N GLY A 763 10.36 -18.54 11.69
CA GLY A 763 10.60 -18.09 13.05
C GLY A 763 9.30 -17.97 13.82
N THR A 764 9.33 -18.20 15.13
CA THR A 764 8.23 -17.81 16.02
C THR A 764 8.01 -16.32 15.86
N VAL A 765 6.95 -15.95 15.11
CA VAL A 765 6.49 -14.58 14.96
C VAL A 765 6.33 -14.01 16.34
N ASN A 766 7.20 -13.08 16.73
CA ASN A 766 6.85 -12.16 17.80
C ASN A 766 5.66 -11.38 17.25
N PRO A 767 4.43 -11.56 17.77
CA PRO A 767 3.25 -10.87 17.23
C PRO A 767 3.34 -9.34 17.40
N CYS A 768 4.37 -8.87 18.12
CA CYS A 768 4.71 -7.49 18.36
C CYS A 768 5.88 -6.97 17.52
N GLU A 769 6.58 -7.86 16.84
CA GLU A 769 7.31 -7.51 15.63
C GLU A 769 6.30 -7.45 14.50
N ASP A 770 6.48 -6.48 13.60
CA ASP A 770 5.62 -6.27 12.44
C ASP A 770 5.24 -7.59 11.80
N ALA A 771 3.98 -8.02 12.00
CA ALA A 771 3.48 -9.35 11.67
C ALA A 771 4.02 -9.82 10.31
N ASN A 772 5.16 -10.52 10.31
CA ASN A 772 6.03 -10.90 9.18
C ASN A 772 5.67 -10.36 7.77
N SER A 773 5.46 -9.05 7.65
CA SER A 773 5.05 -8.33 6.44
C SER A 773 5.96 -7.13 6.29
N GLY A 774 7.27 -7.38 6.18
CA GLY A 774 8.21 -6.27 6.26
C GLY A 774 9.66 -6.61 5.99
N VAL A 775 10.02 -7.82 5.53
CA VAL A 775 11.40 -8.09 5.09
C VAL A 775 11.40 -8.26 3.57
N GLY A 776 12.04 -7.29 2.92
CA GLY A 776 12.33 -7.30 1.50
C GLY A 776 13.80 -7.63 1.28
N TYR A 777 14.13 -8.00 0.04
CA TYR A 777 15.50 -8.21 -0.38
C TYR A 777 15.69 -7.62 -1.77
N ASN A 778 16.66 -6.72 -1.87
CA ASN A 778 17.06 -6.07 -3.10
C ASN A 778 18.29 -6.75 -3.65
N LEU A 779 18.17 -7.36 -4.83
CA LEU A 779 19.25 -8.05 -5.53
C LEU A 779 19.63 -7.24 -6.78
N VAL A 780 20.86 -6.74 -6.81
CA VAL A 780 21.44 -5.98 -7.93
C VAL A 780 22.36 -6.88 -8.72
N LEU A 781 21.93 -7.27 -9.92
CA LEU A 781 22.58 -8.28 -10.76
C LEU A 781 22.90 -7.71 -12.14
N ASN A 782 23.95 -8.21 -12.78
CA ASN A 782 24.20 -7.96 -14.19
C ASN A 782 23.05 -8.58 -15.00
N PRO A 783 22.31 -7.81 -15.82
CA PRO A 783 21.13 -8.33 -16.52
C PRO A 783 21.48 -9.39 -17.57
N LEU A 784 22.67 -9.33 -18.17
CA LEU A 784 23.09 -10.31 -19.17
C LEU A 784 23.61 -11.59 -18.53
N THR A 785 24.40 -11.50 -17.46
CA THR A 785 25.09 -12.67 -16.93
C THR A 785 24.56 -13.18 -15.60
N GLY A 786 23.65 -12.47 -14.93
CA GLY A 786 23.20 -12.80 -13.58
C GLY A 786 24.26 -12.58 -12.51
N ALA A 787 25.38 -11.95 -12.87
CA ALA A 787 26.54 -11.84 -11.99
C ALA A 787 26.43 -10.68 -10.99
N MET A 788 27.01 -10.87 -9.81
CA MET A 788 27.13 -9.79 -8.82
C MET A 788 28.09 -8.67 -9.30
N PRO A 789 27.97 -7.45 -8.76
CA PRO A 789 28.95 -6.38 -8.99
C PRO A 789 30.37 -6.81 -8.59
N THR A 790 31.38 -6.27 -9.28
CA THR A 790 32.80 -6.57 -9.00
C THR A 790 33.49 -5.51 -8.13
N ILE A 791 32.77 -4.45 -7.77
CA ILE A 791 33.22 -3.39 -6.88
C ILE A 791 32.16 -3.16 -5.80
N PRO A 792 32.52 -2.54 -4.67
CA PRO A 792 31.52 -2.18 -3.66
C PRO A 792 30.52 -1.17 -4.22
N ILE A 793 29.23 -1.50 -4.08
CA ILE A 793 28.12 -0.65 -4.52
C ILE A 793 27.18 -0.26 -3.38
N PHE A 794 27.37 -0.83 -2.19
CA PHE A 794 26.60 -0.55 -0.97
C PHE A 794 27.55 -0.06 0.11
N ASP A 795 27.06 0.79 1.01
CA ASP A 795 27.77 1.20 2.23
C ASP A 795 27.60 0.09 3.28
N THR A 796 28.49 -0.90 3.21
CA THR A 796 28.45 -2.07 4.09
C THR A 796 28.98 -1.77 5.47
N ASN A 797 29.82 -0.75 5.63
CA ASN A 797 30.45 -0.42 6.90
C ASN A 797 29.70 0.69 7.68
N GLY A 798 28.79 1.42 7.03
CA GLY A 798 27.93 2.43 7.63
C GLY A 798 28.55 3.80 7.86
N ASP A 799 29.66 4.13 7.20
CA ASP A 799 30.35 5.41 7.37
C ASP A 799 29.81 6.54 6.47
N GLY A 800 28.78 6.25 5.67
CA GLY A 800 28.14 7.18 4.76
C GLY A 800 28.89 7.38 3.44
N VAL A 801 29.95 6.62 3.18
CA VAL A 801 30.78 6.68 1.96
C VAL A 801 30.90 5.28 1.38
N ILE A 802 30.70 5.14 0.06
CA ILE A 802 30.88 3.84 -0.60
C ILE A 802 32.26 3.82 -1.24
N ASP A 803 33.19 3.05 -0.68
CA ASP A 803 34.55 2.97 -1.19
C ASP A 803 35.17 1.56 -1.05
N SER A 804 36.50 1.45 -1.23
CA SER A 804 37.20 0.17 -1.16
C SER A 804 37.24 -0.49 0.22
N ARG A 805 36.82 0.22 1.28
CA ARG A 805 36.67 -0.32 2.63
C ARG A 805 35.37 -1.09 2.79
N ASP A 806 34.43 -0.93 1.86
CA ASP A 806 33.22 -1.71 1.79
C ASP A 806 33.45 -3.09 1.20
N THR A 807 32.71 -4.07 1.72
CA THR A 807 32.70 -5.41 1.17
C THR A 807 31.78 -5.44 -0.05
N VAL A 808 32.20 -6.14 -1.10
CA VAL A 808 31.40 -6.28 -2.32
C VAL A 808 30.17 -7.16 -2.03
N ALA A 809 28.98 -6.64 -2.31
CA ALA A 809 27.72 -7.36 -2.15
C ALA A 809 26.84 -7.25 -3.41
N ALA A 810 26.01 -8.28 -3.60
CA ALA A 810 25.03 -8.40 -4.67
C ALA A 810 23.63 -7.97 -4.23
N GLY A 811 23.37 -7.93 -2.92
CA GLY A 811 22.08 -7.50 -2.42
C GLY A 811 22.08 -7.10 -0.96
N ALA A 812 20.95 -6.53 -0.54
CA ALA A 812 20.72 -6.00 0.80
C ALA A 812 19.32 -6.43 1.29
N GLN A 813 19.22 -6.73 2.57
CA GLN A 813 17.94 -6.84 3.26
C GLN A 813 17.32 -5.44 3.40
N THR A 814 16.02 -5.34 3.13
CA THR A 814 15.25 -4.10 3.17
C THR A 814 13.95 -4.32 3.94
N THR A 815 13.17 -3.25 4.10
CA THR A 815 11.78 -3.38 4.51
C THR A 815 10.91 -3.64 3.28
N TRP A 816 10.08 -4.69 3.30
CA TRP A 816 9.07 -4.86 2.25
C TRP A 816 7.88 -3.94 2.52
N ASP A 817 7.95 -2.73 1.98
CA ASP A 817 6.92 -1.71 2.16
C ASP A 817 6.30 -1.27 0.83
N GLY A 818 6.68 -1.91 -0.28
CA GLY A 818 6.26 -1.52 -1.61
C GLY A 818 7.37 -1.73 -2.63
N ARG A 819 7.17 -1.12 -3.80
CA ARG A 819 8.21 -0.97 -4.81
C ARG A 819 9.09 0.21 -4.46
N ASP A 820 10.39 -0.01 -4.41
CA ASP A 820 11.38 1.02 -4.23
C ASP A 820 11.40 1.95 -5.44
N VAL A 821 11.53 3.25 -5.17
CA VAL A 821 11.82 4.23 -6.21
C VAL A 821 13.32 4.31 -6.39
N VAL A 822 13.79 4.17 -7.63
CA VAL A 822 15.20 4.34 -7.99
C VAL A 822 15.49 5.80 -8.33
N LEU A 823 16.21 6.49 -7.45
CA LEU A 823 16.65 7.87 -7.67
C LEU A 823 17.94 7.85 -8.48
N ARG A 824 17.89 8.29 -9.74
CA ARG A 824 19.06 8.30 -10.66
C ARG A 824 19.82 9.62 -10.66
N GLU A 825 19.17 10.69 -10.25
CA GLU A 825 19.77 12.01 -10.11
C GLU A 825 19.76 12.40 -8.63
N ARG A 826 20.80 13.13 -8.21
CA ARG A 826 20.77 13.79 -6.90
C ARG A 826 19.56 14.73 -6.89
N PRO A 827 18.62 14.58 -5.94
CA PRO A 827 17.57 15.56 -5.75
C PRO A 827 18.25 16.94 -5.63
N ASN A 828 17.94 17.87 -6.53
CA ASN A 828 18.53 19.21 -6.48
C ASN A 828 17.63 20.05 -5.55
N PRO A 829 17.97 20.18 -4.26
CA PRO A 829 17.18 21.04 -3.40
C PRO A 829 17.47 22.49 -3.83
N CYS A 830 16.66 23.44 -3.43
CA CYS A 830 16.83 24.87 -3.69
C CYS A 830 16.16 25.45 -4.96
N PRO A 831 14.84 25.74 -4.90
CA PRO A 831 14.22 26.81 -5.70
C PRO A 831 14.72 28.23 -5.36
N SER A 832 15.41 28.42 -4.21
CA SER A 832 15.74 29.76 -3.65
C SER A 832 17.19 30.00 -3.20
N GLY A 833 18.17 29.18 -3.61
CA GLY A 833 19.61 29.53 -3.51
C GLY A 833 20.42 28.82 -2.41
N ASP A 834 21.65 28.49 -2.80
CA ASP A 834 22.80 27.92 -2.05
C ASP A 834 22.53 26.73 -1.13
N CYS A 835 22.32 25.59 -1.77
CA CYS A 835 22.62 24.29 -1.19
C CYS A 835 24.15 24.11 -1.26
N GLY A 836 24.84 24.23 -0.13
CA GLY A 836 26.29 24.06 -0.06
C GLY A 836 26.75 22.74 -0.70
N ASP A 837 27.94 22.75 -1.30
CA ASP A 837 28.56 21.61 -1.97
C ASP A 837 28.72 20.40 -1.01
N ASN A 838 27.70 19.54 -0.89
CA ASN A 838 27.86 18.27 -0.18
C ASN A 838 28.49 17.26 -1.17
N PRO A 839 29.72 16.78 -0.93
CA PRO A 839 30.41 15.90 -1.87
C PRO A 839 29.63 14.61 -2.14
N SER A 840 29.89 14.02 -3.30
CA SER A 840 29.39 12.68 -3.66
C SER A 840 29.88 11.64 -2.65
N PRO A 841 29.00 10.84 -2.01
CA PRO A 841 29.44 9.68 -1.24
C PRO A 841 29.96 8.57 -2.17
N CYS A 842 29.75 8.71 -3.48
CA CYS A 842 30.22 7.79 -4.50
C CYS A 842 31.60 8.18 -5.08
N PRO A 843 32.45 7.18 -5.39
CA PRO A 843 33.78 7.41 -5.91
C PRO A 843 33.75 7.89 -7.38
N PRO A 844 34.82 8.52 -7.89
CA PRO A 844 34.89 8.97 -9.27
C PRO A 844 34.59 7.84 -10.28
N GLY A 845 33.82 8.16 -11.33
CA GLY A 845 33.45 7.20 -12.38
C GLY A 845 32.22 6.34 -12.08
N THR A 846 31.57 6.54 -10.94
CA THR A 846 30.28 5.91 -10.59
C THR A 846 29.14 6.92 -10.58
N LYS A 847 27.89 6.43 -10.63
CA LYS A 847 26.68 7.23 -10.40
C LYS A 847 26.05 6.82 -9.09
N GLN A 848 25.70 7.81 -8.29
CA GLN A 848 24.85 7.61 -7.12
C GLN A 848 23.46 7.24 -7.58
N ALA A 849 22.91 6.19 -6.99
CA ALA A 849 21.48 5.93 -7.00
C ALA A 849 20.98 5.64 -5.59
N VAL A 850 19.75 6.00 -5.29
CA VAL A 850 19.14 5.75 -3.98
C VAL A 850 17.91 4.88 -4.20
N LEU A 851 17.82 3.78 -3.46
CA LEU A 851 16.63 2.93 -3.39
C LEU A 851 15.81 3.41 -2.20
N ALA A 852 14.62 3.94 -2.47
CA ALA A 852 13.75 4.55 -1.47
C ALA A 852 12.39 3.84 -1.41
N GLY A 853 12.15 3.15 -0.30
CA GLY A 853 10.87 2.52 0.03
C GLY A 853 9.87 3.50 0.64
N ALA A 854 8.69 3.02 1.05
CA ALA A 854 7.67 3.83 1.72
C ALA A 854 8.06 4.26 3.14
N SER A 855 8.80 3.43 3.87
CA SER A 855 9.28 3.65 5.23
C SER A 855 10.52 4.56 5.28
N ALA A 856 10.97 4.91 6.48
CA ALA A 856 12.20 5.68 6.70
C ALA A 856 13.41 4.73 6.68
N GLY A 857 14.23 4.80 5.64
CA GLY A 857 15.42 3.96 5.49
C GLY A 857 15.77 3.74 4.02
N ASN A 858 16.52 4.66 3.42
CA ASN A 858 16.94 4.52 2.04
C ASN A 858 18.29 3.82 1.92
N ILE A 859 18.46 3.03 0.86
CA ILE A 859 19.73 2.39 0.55
C ILE A 859 20.44 3.20 -0.52
N SER A 860 21.55 3.83 -0.13
CA SER A 860 22.44 4.48 -1.09
C SER A 860 23.25 3.44 -1.83
N THR A 861 23.38 3.62 -3.14
CA THR A 861 24.17 2.76 -4.03
C THR A 861 25.07 3.57 -4.94
N CYS A 862 26.27 3.06 -5.22
CA CYS A 862 27.23 3.69 -6.14
C CYS A 862 27.55 2.75 -7.29
N ILE A 863 26.91 2.98 -8.44
CA ILE A 863 26.95 2.04 -9.54
C ILE A 863 28.02 2.46 -10.57
N PRO A 864 28.95 1.55 -10.93
CA PRO A 864 29.86 1.82 -12.03
C PRO A 864 29.10 2.08 -13.31
N ILE A 865 29.51 3.12 -14.04
CA ILE A 865 29.06 3.29 -15.41
C ILE A 865 29.97 2.43 -16.29
N PRO A 866 29.52 1.30 -16.87
CA PRO A 866 30.36 0.54 -17.80
C PRO A 866 30.72 1.40 -19.03
N PRO A 867 31.71 1.00 -19.84
CA PRO A 867 31.97 1.65 -21.12
C PRO A 867 30.72 1.59 -22.03
N PRO A 868 30.41 2.66 -22.80
CA PRO A 868 29.26 2.68 -23.71
C PRO A 868 29.19 1.43 -24.58
N GLN A 869 28.18 0.60 -24.35
CA GLN A 869 27.83 -0.51 -25.24
C GLN A 869 26.44 -0.27 -25.80
N ARG A 870 26.17 -0.83 -27.00
CA ARG A 870 24.90 -0.65 -27.70
C ARG A 870 23.66 -0.99 -26.87
N TRP A 871 23.79 -1.87 -25.86
CA TRP A 871 22.66 -2.40 -25.10
C TRP A 871 22.12 -1.48 -23.98
N TRP A 872 22.90 -0.52 -23.47
CA TRP A 872 22.48 0.35 -22.36
C TRP A 872 22.59 1.86 -22.67
N TRP A 873 23.18 2.26 -23.80
CA TRP A 873 23.28 3.67 -24.22
C TRP A 873 21.93 4.41 -24.25
N ARG A 874 20.83 3.72 -24.55
CA ARG A 874 19.49 4.32 -24.55
C ARG A 874 18.95 4.62 -23.15
N GLN A 875 19.36 3.86 -22.13
CA GLN A 875 18.93 4.07 -20.74
C GLN A 875 19.58 5.31 -20.08
N LEU A 876 20.64 5.87 -20.69
CA LEU A 876 21.29 7.10 -20.22
C LEU A 876 20.53 8.39 -20.59
N PHE A 877 19.55 8.31 -21.50
CA PHE A 877 18.78 9.46 -22.00
C PHE A 877 17.28 9.37 -21.69
N GLU A 878 16.89 8.43 -20.82
CA GLU A 878 15.54 8.34 -20.24
C GLU A 878 15.46 9.11 -18.92
#